data_AF-A0AAU2FJ58-F1
#
_entry.id   AF-A0AAU2FJ58-F1
#
_cell.length_a   1.000
_cell.length_b   1.000
_cell.length_c   1.000
_cell.angle_alpha   90.00
_cell.angle_beta   90.00
_cell.angle_gamma   90.00
#
_symmetry.space_group_name_H-M   'P 1'
#
loop_
_entity.id
_entity.type
_entity.pdbx_description
1 polymer ?
#
loop_
_entity_poly.entity_id
_entity_poly.type
_entity_poly.pdbx_seq_one_letter_code
_entity_poly.pdbx_strand_id
1 'polypeptide(L)'
;MPHPAERLLADLDPLPYTDRLRLLTATARDLARTGELAGVLDGLAGLGRYEQRLAALAALAAQQTEYLAQRLADPDPLVRSHALRAVHTLPVPDGAIEAAYDDASAEIRGDLALAVLRGERRELAERLTPVLRAQWGDGEAAALLPACGPEFASRLLPQLAHAVTRWARLGRSHPGPVLDQAASELAELPEGLRESWWHRRAPGVAAALPAAPERVLALLEQYGPVRLPRPLEDRARHLVAVDAERFVRWLTAPARGTGHYEHLLPQPLLRRLVLADPPSLPALGRRWAGRPAHLAALVKALPADRREAFHDAATEHAPAPDGLIPDAVLAVLPRERRQREARCRAERARRDAWPVERLLEAASHLPVEEARPELLAATRSSDADTRRVAWVRLVENAVHAHDAEALADVLGPMAGRLRNDRDPVRAGVLAALAGVPVPLLAPEASVAHLDRIAVDALEARDCSAETHRALDRLVFNVLEGQAAGPAPLGWALRTLREVTVRTGRLVLGAPGRDLPRGREQRIFEAVRPWLDVRAGEGDHQPLLALADYLGDRCRRMPELQRMLGEARGRCTDGVFPQLVRVWLADPATRRERVAELLEQEPSAVALAPVLEVLSAHRTDLLDRVLAARPPYGRFLQEGTARPLPRFERADRWVPRQQEEAAWLAEVAVGDESRAVYDRAIVLRDAARIPDHGPELVRRYARSADTLLAQTALAASARTAEPAAFLPELLAHAGDDHAHVAVYAAGRAAAGTAPARLAELLDGLLGGSSGVKVTSRKEAARLTVRFLPPHRAAALLGRLAGDADCHPDVVTAAVSLAIGLLETGEAWNLLETAAASGTEEAGAVIAQVPPLRVADHHRPRYARLVALLASSSHRSVAGRAVAALPGWVAYAPEAADPVRLAVCDLTPHPGWKAAAAALEGIAGSGLPHPVGGGEPGSQFHRAVDELLAVVRSGGDPEAEAERDLPALQRLRFLSQGLAQEHRGRRAALVRQLAGEPALATARVALLRRSVDLRAELPALRAALDDLVAAHEGRPGLAVSTANALRDGNLHGDRVGDPEVVLAAVGALARDGARVPGMFAVALTATLGRRLGWPPEWRALLRGLRRHAEPEVRDAALVAVTHHE
;
A
#
# COMPACT_ATOMS: atom_id res chain seq x y z
N MET A 1 -52.34 36.76 -10.92
CA MET A 1 -51.75 35.65 -11.70
C MET A 1 -50.41 35.35 -11.06
N PRO A 2 -50.16 34.13 -10.55
CA PRO A 2 -48.87 33.80 -9.92
C PRO A 2 -47.73 33.98 -10.92
N HIS A 3 -46.56 34.41 -10.43
CA HIS A 3 -45.37 34.61 -11.23
C HIS A 3 -44.97 33.27 -11.89
N PRO A 4 -44.45 33.22 -13.13
CA PRO A 4 -44.13 31.95 -13.80
C PRO A 4 -43.20 31.03 -13.00
N ALA A 5 -42.34 31.60 -12.15
CA ALA A 5 -41.50 30.87 -11.21
C ALA A 5 -42.30 30.15 -10.09
N GLU A 6 -43.32 30.77 -9.52
CA GLU A 6 -44.16 30.19 -8.46
C GLU A 6 -44.96 28.99 -8.98
N ARG A 7 -45.48 29.09 -10.22
CA ARG A 7 -46.17 27.97 -10.88
C ARG A 7 -45.24 26.78 -11.08
N LEU A 8 -44.02 27.03 -11.55
CA LEU A 8 -43.01 25.99 -11.72
C LEU A 8 -42.66 25.30 -10.39
N LEU A 9 -42.51 26.06 -9.29
CA LEU A 9 -42.25 25.48 -7.98
C LEU A 9 -43.41 24.61 -7.49
N ALA A 10 -44.67 25.04 -7.70
CA ALA A 10 -45.85 24.25 -7.36
C ALA A 10 -45.93 22.93 -8.15
N ASP A 11 -45.56 22.93 -9.43
CA ASP A 11 -45.53 21.73 -10.28
C ASP A 11 -44.41 20.76 -9.89
N LEU A 12 -43.29 21.29 -9.38
CA LEU A 12 -42.15 20.47 -8.95
C LEU A 12 -42.36 19.85 -7.57
N ASP A 13 -43.00 20.55 -6.63
CA ASP A 13 -43.13 20.11 -5.23
C ASP A 13 -43.62 18.66 -5.01
N PRO A 14 -44.67 18.15 -5.70
CA PRO A 14 -45.16 16.80 -5.45
C PRO A 14 -44.28 15.69 -6.04
N LEU A 15 -43.27 16.03 -6.84
CA LEU A 15 -42.48 15.05 -7.60
C LEU A 15 -41.25 14.56 -6.83
N PRO A 16 -40.85 13.28 -7.01
CA PRO A 16 -39.57 12.81 -6.50
C PRO A 16 -38.40 13.55 -7.15
N TYR A 17 -37.27 13.68 -6.45
CA TYR A 17 -36.10 14.44 -6.87
C TYR A 17 -35.71 14.22 -8.34
N THR A 18 -35.63 12.97 -8.81
CA THR A 18 -35.23 12.69 -10.20
C THR A 18 -36.24 13.22 -11.23
N ASP A 19 -37.53 13.12 -10.94
CA ASP A 19 -38.58 13.58 -11.85
C ASP A 19 -38.74 15.10 -11.79
N ARG A 20 -38.47 15.74 -10.64
CA ARG A 20 -38.29 17.19 -10.55
C ARG A 20 -37.20 17.69 -11.49
N LEU A 21 -36.00 17.10 -11.43
CA LEU A 21 -34.91 17.53 -12.30
C LEU A 21 -35.26 17.35 -13.79
N ARG A 22 -35.97 16.26 -14.15
CA ARG A 22 -36.43 16.01 -15.52
C ARG A 22 -37.45 17.04 -15.98
N LEU A 23 -38.48 17.30 -15.18
CA LEU A 23 -39.51 18.30 -15.49
C LEU A 23 -38.88 19.69 -15.62
N LEU A 24 -38.07 20.11 -14.65
CA LEU A 24 -37.35 21.38 -14.69
C LEU A 24 -36.50 21.52 -15.96
N THR A 25 -35.75 20.47 -16.32
CA THR A 25 -34.90 20.46 -17.52
C THR A 25 -35.74 20.59 -18.80
N ALA A 26 -36.90 19.93 -18.87
CA ALA A 26 -37.82 20.03 -20.01
C ALA A 26 -38.44 21.44 -20.09
N THR A 27 -39.03 21.92 -18.99
CA THR A 27 -39.66 23.23 -18.92
C THR A 27 -38.67 24.37 -19.21
N ALA A 28 -37.43 24.29 -18.72
CA ALA A 28 -36.40 25.29 -18.99
C ALA A 28 -36.09 25.42 -20.49
N ARG A 29 -36.05 24.30 -21.23
CA ARG A 29 -35.84 24.31 -22.69
C ARG A 29 -37.04 24.91 -23.42
N ASP A 30 -38.24 24.69 -22.92
CA ASP A 30 -39.46 25.22 -23.51
C ASP A 30 -39.55 26.74 -23.29
N LEU A 31 -39.27 27.21 -22.08
CA LEU A 31 -39.21 28.64 -21.74
C LEU A 31 -38.08 29.38 -22.48
N ALA A 32 -36.97 28.69 -22.78
CA ALA A 32 -35.92 29.27 -23.61
C ALA A 32 -36.39 29.51 -25.05
N ARG A 33 -37.23 28.62 -25.60
CA ARG A 33 -37.80 28.77 -26.95
C ARG A 33 -38.81 29.91 -27.03
N THR A 34 -39.51 30.21 -25.93
CA THR A 34 -40.50 31.31 -25.87
C THR A 34 -39.89 32.64 -25.42
N GLY A 35 -38.63 32.68 -25.00
CA GLY A 35 -37.94 33.89 -24.54
C GLY A 35 -38.28 34.32 -23.11
N GLU A 36 -39.07 33.51 -22.37
CA GLU A 36 -39.53 33.84 -21.01
C GLU A 36 -38.56 33.38 -19.91
N LEU A 37 -37.53 32.57 -20.27
CA LEU A 37 -36.64 31.95 -19.30
C LEU A 37 -35.87 32.94 -18.42
N ALA A 38 -35.41 34.07 -18.95
CA ALA A 38 -34.61 35.03 -18.18
C ALA A 38 -35.36 35.55 -16.94
N GLY A 39 -36.62 35.96 -17.10
CA GLY A 39 -37.47 36.39 -15.98
C GLY A 39 -37.77 35.27 -14.97
N VAL A 40 -37.77 34.01 -15.41
CA VAL A 40 -37.91 32.85 -14.51
C VAL A 40 -36.62 32.59 -13.73
N LEU A 41 -35.46 32.70 -14.37
CA LEU A 41 -34.17 32.54 -13.70
C LEU A 41 -33.93 33.62 -12.65
N ASP A 42 -34.28 34.88 -12.96
CA ASP A 42 -34.17 35.99 -12.01
C ASP A 42 -35.18 35.84 -10.87
N GLY A 43 -36.42 35.45 -11.20
CA GLY A 43 -37.45 35.16 -10.20
C GLY A 43 -37.07 34.04 -9.25
N LEU A 44 -36.42 32.96 -9.74
CA LEU A 44 -35.92 31.88 -8.89
C LEU A 44 -34.68 32.31 -8.09
N ALA A 45 -33.75 33.05 -8.70
CA ALA A 45 -32.52 33.47 -8.03
C ALA A 45 -32.76 34.43 -6.85
N GLY A 46 -33.85 35.20 -6.91
CA GLY A 46 -34.24 36.17 -5.88
C GLY A 46 -34.98 35.59 -4.66
N LEU A 47 -35.28 34.28 -4.64
CA LEU A 47 -36.03 33.65 -3.54
C LEU A 47 -35.10 33.10 -2.46
N GLY A 48 -34.43 31.98 -2.71
CA GLY A 48 -33.62 31.27 -1.73
C GLY A 48 -32.62 30.30 -2.35
N ARG A 49 -31.86 29.60 -1.49
CA ARG A 49 -30.79 28.69 -1.92
C ARG A 49 -31.30 27.55 -2.80
N TYR A 50 -32.44 26.96 -2.42
CA TYR A 50 -33.04 25.87 -3.19
C TYR A 50 -33.38 26.33 -4.61
N GLU A 51 -34.02 27.48 -4.75
CA GLU A 51 -34.43 28.07 -6.01
C GLU A 51 -33.24 28.52 -6.86
N GLN A 52 -32.16 29.03 -6.24
CA GLN A 52 -30.90 29.33 -6.93
C GLN A 52 -30.26 28.08 -7.55
N ARG A 53 -30.29 26.94 -6.84
CA ARG A 53 -29.82 25.65 -7.39
C ARG A 53 -30.66 25.20 -8.57
N LEU A 54 -31.99 25.36 -8.49
CA LEU A 54 -32.89 25.07 -9.62
C LEU A 54 -32.62 26.01 -10.80
N ALA A 55 -32.42 27.30 -10.56
CA ALA A 55 -32.10 28.28 -11.60
C ALA A 55 -30.79 27.93 -12.31
N ALA A 56 -29.74 27.54 -11.57
CA ALA A 56 -28.48 27.10 -12.15
C ALA A 56 -28.62 25.84 -13.02
N LEU A 57 -29.41 24.85 -12.58
CA LEU A 57 -29.71 23.67 -13.39
C LEU A 57 -30.55 24.01 -14.62
N ALA A 58 -31.56 24.86 -14.48
CA ALA A 58 -32.40 25.32 -15.59
C ALA A 58 -31.57 26.08 -16.64
N ALA A 59 -30.70 26.98 -16.20
CA ALA A 59 -29.76 27.69 -17.05
C ALA A 59 -28.82 26.73 -17.79
N LEU A 60 -28.30 25.70 -17.12
CA LEU A 60 -27.48 24.66 -17.76
C LEU A 60 -28.27 23.85 -18.80
N ALA A 61 -29.51 23.46 -18.47
CA ALA A 61 -30.40 22.70 -19.35
C ALA A 61 -30.79 23.46 -20.62
N ALA A 62 -30.95 24.78 -20.49
CA ALA A 62 -31.35 25.71 -21.53
C ALA A 62 -30.16 26.48 -22.16
N GLN A 63 -28.92 26.10 -21.84
CA GLN A 63 -27.68 26.65 -22.40
C GLN A 63 -27.48 28.17 -22.18
N GLN A 64 -27.99 28.72 -21.07
CA GLN A 64 -27.85 30.14 -20.73
C GLN A 64 -26.45 30.46 -20.19
N THR A 65 -25.53 30.70 -21.13
CA THR A 65 -24.09 30.78 -20.86
C THR A 65 -23.72 31.99 -20.01
N GLU A 66 -24.28 33.17 -20.27
CA GLU A 66 -23.99 34.40 -19.51
C GLU A 66 -24.38 34.27 -18.04
N TYR A 67 -25.56 33.70 -17.77
CA TYR A 67 -26.06 33.46 -16.42
C TYR A 67 -25.14 32.53 -15.60
N LEU A 68 -24.60 31.49 -16.24
CA LEU A 68 -23.70 30.52 -15.60
C LEU A 68 -22.29 31.08 -15.43
N ALA A 69 -21.82 31.91 -16.38
CA ALA A 69 -20.51 32.55 -16.32
C ALA A 69 -20.35 33.42 -15.06
N GLN A 70 -21.41 34.09 -14.62
CA GLN A 70 -21.43 34.92 -13.41
C GLN A 70 -21.39 34.11 -12.10
N ARG A 71 -21.56 32.78 -12.15
CA ARG A 71 -21.71 31.88 -10.98
C ARG A 71 -20.58 30.85 -10.87
N LEU A 72 -19.48 31.06 -11.58
CA LEU A 72 -18.31 30.18 -11.53
C LEU A 72 -17.62 30.17 -10.15
N ALA A 73 -17.73 31.26 -9.39
CA ALA A 73 -17.21 31.41 -8.04
C ALA A 73 -18.33 31.50 -6.98
N ASP A 74 -19.52 30.99 -7.28
CA ASP A 74 -20.66 31.03 -6.35
C ASP A 74 -20.32 30.29 -5.04
N PRO A 75 -20.67 30.84 -3.86
CA PRO A 75 -20.41 30.21 -2.58
C PRO A 75 -21.15 28.88 -2.40
N ASP A 76 -22.31 28.68 -3.05
CA ASP A 76 -23.03 27.41 -2.99
C ASP A 76 -22.38 26.36 -3.92
N PRO A 77 -21.88 25.23 -3.38
CA PRO A 77 -21.18 24.22 -4.18
C PRO A 77 -22.03 23.58 -5.27
N LEU A 78 -23.36 23.50 -5.13
CA LEU A 78 -24.24 22.91 -6.15
C LEU A 78 -24.50 23.90 -7.29
N VAL A 79 -24.71 25.18 -6.99
CA VAL A 79 -24.80 26.24 -8.01
C VAL A 79 -23.50 26.27 -8.81
N ARG A 80 -22.37 26.34 -8.10
CA ARG A 80 -21.03 26.32 -8.69
C ARG A 80 -20.79 25.06 -9.53
N SER A 81 -21.19 23.88 -9.05
CA SER A 81 -21.07 22.62 -9.81
C SER A 81 -21.78 22.68 -11.17
N HIS A 82 -22.97 23.28 -11.23
CA HIS A 82 -23.67 23.49 -12.51
C HIS A 82 -22.96 24.49 -13.42
N ALA A 83 -22.43 25.59 -12.87
CA ALA A 83 -21.66 26.58 -13.62
C ALA A 83 -20.33 26.00 -14.16
N LEU A 84 -19.60 25.23 -13.37
CA LEU A 84 -18.37 24.54 -13.80
C LEU A 84 -18.68 23.43 -14.82
N ARG A 85 -19.84 22.79 -14.69
CA ARG A 85 -20.40 21.93 -15.73
C ARG A 85 -20.78 22.74 -16.98
N ALA A 86 -20.99 24.05 -16.95
CA ALA A 86 -21.11 24.82 -18.20
C ALA A 86 -19.78 24.90 -18.95
N VAL A 87 -18.65 25.08 -18.25
CA VAL A 87 -17.31 25.29 -18.85
C VAL A 87 -16.92 24.21 -19.85
N HIS A 88 -17.25 22.94 -19.57
CA HIS A 88 -16.95 21.80 -20.46
C HIS A 88 -18.00 21.53 -21.55
N THR A 89 -19.24 22.02 -21.44
CA THR A 89 -20.32 21.70 -22.41
C THR A 89 -20.86 22.89 -23.19
N LEU A 90 -20.56 24.13 -22.77
CA LEU A 90 -21.10 25.37 -23.31
C LEU A 90 -19.98 26.37 -23.62
N PRO A 91 -20.20 27.36 -24.52
CA PRO A 91 -19.20 28.35 -24.90
C PRO A 91 -19.02 29.46 -23.85
N VAL A 92 -18.72 29.08 -22.60
CA VAL A 92 -18.40 30.04 -21.52
C VAL A 92 -17.15 30.85 -21.92
N PRO A 93 -17.19 32.20 -21.88
CA PRO A 93 -16.04 33.03 -22.20
C PRO A 93 -14.88 32.83 -21.23
N ASP A 94 -13.67 32.73 -21.76
CA ASP A 94 -12.44 32.59 -20.97
C ASP A 94 -12.28 33.73 -19.95
N GLY A 95 -12.62 34.97 -20.31
CA GLY A 95 -12.54 36.12 -19.41
C GLY A 95 -13.42 36.00 -18.16
N ALA A 96 -14.53 35.25 -18.23
CA ALA A 96 -15.35 34.97 -17.05
C ALA A 96 -14.67 33.97 -16.09
N ILE A 97 -13.92 33.00 -16.64
CA ILE A 97 -13.13 32.06 -15.84
C ILE A 97 -11.95 32.79 -15.19
N GLU A 98 -11.28 33.68 -15.93
CA GLU A 98 -10.21 34.53 -15.40
C GLU A 98 -10.72 35.42 -14.26
N ALA A 99 -11.88 36.08 -14.43
CA ALA A 99 -12.50 36.89 -13.39
C ALA A 99 -12.92 36.06 -12.16
N ALA A 100 -13.34 34.80 -12.35
CA ALA A 100 -13.74 33.92 -11.26
C ALA A 100 -12.58 33.50 -10.33
N TYR A 101 -11.32 33.74 -10.71
CA TYR A 101 -10.16 33.54 -9.84
C TYR A 101 -9.91 34.70 -8.88
N ASP A 102 -10.54 35.86 -9.09
CA ASP A 102 -10.36 37.02 -8.22
C ASP A 102 -10.88 36.75 -6.81
N ASP A 103 -10.01 36.93 -5.81
CA ASP A 103 -10.19 36.54 -4.40
C ASP A 103 -10.84 35.15 -4.17
N ALA A 104 -10.66 34.22 -5.11
CA ALA A 104 -11.28 32.90 -5.04
C ALA A 104 -10.67 32.04 -3.92
N SER A 105 -11.54 31.38 -3.14
CA SER A 105 -11.11 30.44 -2.09
C SER A 105 -10.37 29.24 -2.66
N ALA A 106 -9.60 28.53 -1.84
CA ALA A 106 -8.80 27.39 -2.29
C ALA A 106 -9.68 26.25 -2.87
N GLU A 107 -10.90 26.08 -2.36
CA GLU A 107 -11.87 25.15 -2.91
C GLU A 107 -12.30 25.56 -4.33
N ILE A 108 -12.68 26.83 -4.51
CA ILE A 108 -13.11 27.37 -5.82
C ILE A 108 -11.96 27.29 -6.83
N ARG A 109 -10.73 27.66 -6.47
CA ARG A 109 -9.57 27.57 -7.38
C ARG A 109 -9.30 26.14 -7.84
N GLY A 110 -9.41 25.17 -6.93
CA GLY A 110 -9.24 23.75 -7.24
C GLY A 110 -10.33 23.21 -8.18
N ASP A 111 -11.57 23.65 -7.97
CA ASP A 111 -12.72 23.33 -8.81
C ASP A 111 -12.62 23.96 -10.21
N LEU A 112 -12.20 25.24 -10.30
CA LEU A 112 -11.92 25.94 -11.56
C LEU A 112 -10.80 25.25 -12.35
N ALA A 113 -9.69 24.89 -11.69
CA ALA A 113 -8.58 24.17 -12.34
C ALA A 113 -9.04 22.81 -12.91
N LEU A 114 -9.93 22.10 -12.20
CA LEU A 114 -10.55 20.87 -12.69
C LEU A 114 -11.50 21.13 -13.87
N ALA A 115 -12.24 22.23 -13.87
CA ALA A 115 -13.14 22.61 -14.95
C ALA A 115 -12.36 22.98 -16.22
N VAL A 116 -11.29 23.76 -16.11
CA VAL A 116 -10.37 24.09 -17.21
C VAL A 116 -9.77 22.81 -17.82
N LEU A 117 -9.32 21.88 -16.97
CA LEU A 117 -8.80 20.57 -17.40
C LEU A 117 -9.86 19.75 -18.15
N ARG A 118 -11.06 19.61 -17.58
CA ARG A 118 -12.14 18.81 -18.18
C ARG A 118 -12.74 19.44 -19.44
N GLY A 119 -12.68 20.76 -19.55
CA GLY A 119 -13.12 21.51 -20.71
C GLY A 119 -12.06 21.64 -21.81
N GLU A 120 -10.89 21.00 -21.65
CA GLU A 120 -9.79 20.99 -22.62
C GLU A 120 -9.34 22.40 -23.05
N ARG A 121 -9.45 23.39 -22.15
CA ARG A 121 -9.16 24.81 -22.39
C ARG A 121 -7.66 25.11 -22.31
N ARG A 122 -6.89 24.57 -23.24
CA ARG A 122 -5.41 24.64 -23.23
C ARG A 122 -4.86 26.06 -23.19
N GLU A 123 -5.30 26.92 -24.12
CA GLU A 123 -4.78 28.30 -24.23
C GLU A 123 -5.03 29.11 -22.96
N LEU A 124 -6.23 28.97 -22.38
CA LEU A 124 -6.59 29.56 -21.10
C LEU A 124 -5.70 29.04 -19.97
N ALA A 125 -5.48 27.73 -19.88
CA ALA A 125 -4.60 27.15 -18.87
C ALA A 125 -3.17 27.73 -18.96
N GLU A 126 -2.65 27.90 -20.17
CA GLU A 126 -1.32 28.47 -20.41
C GLU A 126 -1.24 29.96 -20.05
N ARG A 127 -2.31 30.74 -20.27
CA ARG A 127 -2.39 32.14 -19.82
C ARG A 127 -2.52 32.26 -18.30
N LEU A 128 -3.33 31.41 -17.67
CA LEU A 128 -3.57 31.43 -16.22
C LEU A 128 -2.34 30.98 -15.42
N THR A 129 -1.58 30.01 -15.93
CA THR A 129 -0.46 29.41 -15.19
C THR A 129 0.56 30.44 -14.64
N PRO A 130 1.12 31.37 -15.45
CA PRO A 130 2.05 32.38 -14.92
C PRO A 130 1.40 33.37 -13.95
N VAL A 131 0.12 33.73 -14.16
CA VAL A 131 -0.63 34.64 -13.28
C VAL A 131 -0.84 33.99 -11.91
N LEU A 132 -1.34 32.76 -11.89
CA LEU A 132 -1.55 32.01 -10.65
C LEU A 132 -0.23 31.68 -9.96
N ARG A 133 0.85 31.46 -10.71
CA ARG A 133 2.19 31.28 -10.14
C ARG A 133 2.62 32.51 -9.35
N ALA A 134 2.49 33.69 -9.94
CA ALA A 134 2.88 34.95 -9.30
C ALA A 134 2.01 35.28 -8.08
N GLN A 135 0.70 35.03 -8.17
CA GLN A 135 -0.25 35.40 -7.13
C GLN A 135 -0.34 34.37 -6.00
N TRP A 136 -0.35 33.08 -6.32
CA TRP A 136 -0.64 31.98 -5.40
C TRP A 136 0.50 30.97 -5.23
N GLY A 137 1.57 31.10 -6.00
CA GLY A 137 2.76 30.27 -5.91
C GLY A 137 2.75 29.02 -6.80
N ASP A 138 3.83 28.27 -6.71
CA ASP A 138 4.15 27.16 -7.61
C ASP A 138 3.17 25.98 -7.51
N GLY A 139 2.51 25.80 -6.36
CA GLY A 139 1.52 24.74 -6.15
C GLY A 139 0.28 24.87 -7.03
N GLU A 140 -0.28 26.08 -7.15
CA GLU A 140 -1.47 26.34 -7.99
C GLU A 140 -1.10 26.28 -9.48
N ALA A 141 0.06 26.83 -9.86
CA ALA A 141 0.58 26.73 -11.21
C ALA A 141 0.80 25.26 -11.63
N ALA A 142 1.39 24.44 -10.75
CA ALA A 142 1.60 23.02 -10.99
C ALA A 142 0.30 22.23 -11.15
N ALA A 143 -0.80 22.67 -10.51
CA ALA A 143 -2.10 22.03 -10.61
C ALA A 143 -2.74 22.18 -12.01
N LEU A 144 -2.40 23.25 -12.75
CA LEU A 144 -2.87 23.50 -14.12
C LEU A 144 -2.06 22.81 -15.21
N LEU A 145 -0.81 22.39 -14.94
CA LEU A 145 0.05 21.73 -15.93
C LEU A 145 -0.62 20.58 -16.71
N PRO A 146 -1.46 19.71 -16.11
CA PRO A 146 -2.17 18.67 -16.86
C PRO A 146 -3.13 19.19 -17.94
N ALA A 147 -3.60 20.44 -17.84
CA ALA A 147 -4.50 21.08 -18.80
C ALA A 147 -3.74 21.82 -19.92
N CYS A 148 -2.47 22.18 -19.71
CA CYS A 148 -1.63 22.85 -20.70
C CYS A 148 -1.21 21.92 -21.85
N GLY A 149 -0.60 22.47 -22.90
CA GLY A 149 0.03 21.69 -23.96
C GLY A 149 1.32 21.00 -23.51
N PRO A 150 1.74 19.94 -24.23
CA PRO A 150 2.96 19.21 -23.89
C PRO A 150 4.22 20.08 -23.97
N GLU A 151 4.31 20.99 -24.95
CA GLU A 151 5.46 21.92 -25.08
C GLU A 151 5.54 22.90 -23.91
N PHE A 152 4.41 23.47 -23.50
CA PHE A 152 4.32 24.36 -22.35
C PHE A 152 4.67 23.61 -21.06
N ALA A 153 4.14 22.39 -20.90
CA ALA A 153 4.45 21.53 -19.76
C ALA A 153 5.95 21.19 -19.71
N SER A 154 6.59 20.82 -20.83
CA SER A 154 8.03 20.55 -20.87
C SER A 154 8.87 21.76 -20.45
N ARG A 155 8.48 22.98 -20.85
CA ARG A 155 9.21 24.20 -20.50
C ARG A 155 9.11 24.54 -19.02
N LEU A 156 7.94 24.35 -18.41
CA LEU A 156 7.65 24.84 -17.05
C LEU A 156 7.82 23.77 -15.96
N LEU A 157 7.65 22.48 -16.30
CA LEU A 157 7.78 21.38 -15.36
C LEU A 157 9.13 21.37 -14.61
N PRO A 158 10.30 21.66 -15.24
CA PRO A 158 11.57 21.71 -14.51
C PRO A 158 11.56 22.68 -13.34
N GLN A 159 10.84 23.80 -13.47
CA GLN A 159 10.73 24.82 -12.43
C GLN A 159 9.72 24.44 -11.35
N LEU A 160 8.63 23.75 -11.73
CA LEU A 160 7.50 23.43 -10.86
C LEU A 160 7.51 22.01 -10.28
N ALA A 161 8.45 21.15 -10.65
CA ALA A 161 8.46 19.74 -10.27
C ALA A 161 8.39 19.54 -8.75
N HIS A 162 9.06 20.38 -7.96
CA HIS A 162 9.03 20.31 -6.50
C HIS A 162 7.62 20.53 -5.90
N ALA A 163 6.76 21.31 -6.58
CA ALA A 163 5.40 21.66 -6.15
C ALA A 163 4.31 20.70 -6.66
N VAL A 164 4.63 19.82 -7.63
CA VAL A 164 3.66 18.85 -8.17
C VAL A 164 3.31 17.79 -7.11
N THR A 165 2.05 17.78 -6.67
CA THR A 165 1.53 16.77 -5.72
C THR A 165 0.87 15.58 -6.41
N ARG A 166 0.31 15.77 -7.61
CA ARG A 166 -0.49 14.76 -8.34
C ARG A 166 0.23 14.19 -9.56
N TRP A 167 1.42 13.62 -9.37
CA TRP A 167 2.27 13.04 -10.43
C TRP A 167 1.55 12.08 -11.37
N ALA A 168 0.67 11.21 -10.84
CA ALA A 168 -0.06 10.26 -11.66
C ALA A 168 -1.02 10.93 -12.66
N ARG A 169 -1.56 12.12 -12.36
CA ARG A 169 -2.40 12.87 -13.29
C ARG A 169 -1.55 13.50 -14.39
N LEU A 170 -0.42 14.09 -14.01
CA LEU A 170 0.52 14.69 -14.97
C LEU A 170 1.08 13.64 -15.92
N GLY A 171 1.53 12.48 -15.42
CA GLY A 171 2.06 11.39 -16.26
C GLY A 171 1.03 10.76 -17.21
N ARG A 172 -0.27 10.83 -16.89
CA ARG A 172 -1.34 10.42 -17.84
C ARG A 172 -1.57 11.44 -18.95
N SER A 173 -1.44 12.72 -18.64
CA SER A 173 -1.74 13.82 -19.58
C SER A 173 -0.53 14.11 -20.48
N HIS A 174 0.67 14.04 -19.89
CA HIS A 174 1.95 14.42 -20.49
C HIS A 174 3.04 13.36 -20.25
N PRO A 175 2.91 12.15 -20.84
CA PRO A 175 3.88 11.07 -20.61
C PRO A 175 5.30 11.44 -21.06
N GLY A 176 5.45 12.13 -22.21
CA GLY A 176 6.76 12.60 -22.70
C GLY A 176 7.45 13.56 -21.73
N PRO A 177 6.85 14.74 -21.44
CA PRO A 177 7.44 15.73 -20.54
C PRO A 177 7.79 15.19 -19.15
N VAL A 178 6.96 14.29 -18.59
CA VAL A 178 7.25 13.65 -17.30
C VAL A 178 8.45 12.72 -17.36
N LEU A 179 8.64 11.98 -18.45
CA LEU A 179 9.80 11.11 -18.63
C LEU A 179 11.07 11.89 -18.97
N ASP A 180 10.96 13.01 -19.70
CA ASP A 180 12.08 13.94 -19.94
C ASP A 180 12.58 14.54 -18.61
N GLN A 181 11.65 15.05 -17.79
CA GLN A 181 11.98 15.56 -16.46
C GLN A 181 12.59 14.46 -15.56
N ALA A 182 12.02 13.26 -15.59
CA ALA A 182 12.55 12.15 -14.80
C ALA A 182 13.98 11.76 -15.20
N ALA A 183 14.26 11.70 -16.50
CA ALA A 183 15.60 11.41 -17.00
C ALA A 183 16.58 12.52 -16.61
N SER A 184 16.19 13.79 -16.77
CA SER A 184 17.02 14.94 -16.40
C SER A 184 17.33 14.97 -14.90
N GLU A 185 16.29 14.87 -14.04
CA GLU A 185 16.46 14.85 -12.59
C GLU A 185 17.36 13.69 -12.17
N LEU A 186 17.12 12.46 -12.65
CA LEU A 186 17.93 11.29 -12.26
C LEU A 186 19.38 11.35 -12.75
N ALA A 187 19.62 11.97 -13.90
CA ALA A 187 20.97 12.17 -14.46
C ALA A 187 21.81 13.12 -13.58
N GLU A 188 21.22 14.23 -13.15
CA GLU A 188 21.89 15.24 -12.32
C GLU A 188 21.94 14.85 -10.84
N LEU A 189 20.99 14.01 -10.38
CA LEU A 189 20.85 13.69 -8.98
C LEU A 189 21.98 12.77 -8.47
N PRO A 190 22.58 13.08 -7.30
CA PRO A 190 23.48 12.16 -6.61
C PRO A 190 22.85 10.78 -6.41
N GLU A 191 23.65 9.72 -6.60
CA GLU A 191 23.17 8.33 -6.58
C GLU A 191 22.41 7.99 -5.29
N GLY A 192 22.92 8.44 -4.14
CA GLY A 192 22.29 8.22 -2.83
C GLY A 192 20.89 8.83 -2.67
N LEU A 193 20.50 9.80 -3.51
CA LEU A 193 19.17 10.43 -3.46
C LEU A 193 18.17 9.80 -4.44
N ARG A 194 18.61 8.97 -5.39
CA ARG A 194 17.76 8.38 -6.45
C ARG A 194 16.67 7.47 -5.89
N GLU A 195 16.94 6.70 -4.84
CA GLU A 195 15.92 5.85 -4.21
C GLU A 195 14.77 6.69 -3.61
N SER A 196 15.13 7.79 -2.94
CA SER A 196 14.15 8.75 -2.38
C SER A 196 13.38 9.51 -3.46
N TRP A 197 13.99 9.69 -4.63
CA TRP A 197 13.34 10.24 -5.80
C TRP A 197 12.29 9.26 -6.34
N TRP A 198 12.67 7.99 -6.56
CA TRP A 198 11.77 6.95 -7.05
C TRP A 198 10.56 6.76 -6.16
N HIS A 199 10.75 6.75 -4.84
CA HIS A 199 9.64 6.67 -3.88
C HIS A 199 8.60 7.78 -4.07
N ARG A 200 9.03 9.00 -4.42
CA ARG A 200 8.13 10.16 -4.60
C ARG A 200 7.52 10.24 -6.00
N ARG A 201 8.30 9.93 -7.03
CA ARG A 201 7.94 10.21 -8.44
C ARG A 201 7.41 8.99 -9.20
N ALA A 202 7.58 7.76 -8.67
CA ALA A 202 7.11 6.53 -9.31
C ALA A 202 5.64 6.55 -9.77
N PRO A 203 4.67 7.16 -9.05
CA PRO A 203 3.30 7.24 -9.55
C PRO A 203 3.15 7.97 -10.90
N GLY A 204 4.00 8.97 -11.16
CA GLY A 204 4.02 9.69 -12.45
C GLY A 204 4.61 8.86 -13.57
N VAL A 205 5.76 8.22 -13.32
CA VAL A 205 6.41 7.30 -14.27
C VAL A 205 5.49 6.11 -14.58
N ALA A 206 4.85 5.53 -13.57
CA ALA A 206 3.88 4.44 -13.74
C ALA A 206 2.62 4.86 -14.49
N ALA A 207 2.20 6.12 -14.36
CA ALA A 207 1.09 6.68 -15.12
C ALA A 207 1.43 6.84 -16.61
N ALA A 208 2.67 7.19 -16.94
CA ALA A 208 3.19 7.30 -18.31
C ALA A 208 3.48 5.93 -18.97
N LEU A 209 3.66 4.88 -18.16
CA LEU A 209 4.04 3.54 -18.62
C LEU A 209 3.17 2.95 -19.76
N PRO A 210 1.82 3.08 -19.77
CA PRO A 210 1.03 2.57 -20.88
C PRO A 210 1.29 3.27 -22.22
N ALA A 211 1.73 4.53 -22.20
CA ALA A 211 1.96 5.34 -23.41
C ALA A 211 3.41 5.25 -23.92
N ALA A 212 4.39 5.11 -23.02
CA ALA A 212 5.82 5.08 -23.37
C ALA A 212 6.61 4.02 -22.57
N PRO A 213 6.25 2.74 -22.66
CA PRO A 213 6.86 1.67 -21.86
C PRO A 213 8.37 1.48 -22.12
N GLU A 214 8.80 1.61 -23.37
CA GLU A 214 10.20 1.49 -23.80
C GLU A 214 11.10 2.52 -23.10
N ARG A 215 10.62 3.77 -23.03
CA ARG A 215 11.33 4.86 -22.34
C ARG A 215 11.43 4.64 -20.83
N VAL A 216 10.39 4.07 -20.21
CA VAL A 216 10.42 3.73 -18.78
C VAL A 216 11.40 2.59 -18.51
N LEU A 217 11.47 1.60 -19.39
CA LEU A 217 12.44 0.51 -19.26
C LEU A 217 13.88 1.01 -19.37
N ALA A 218 14.17 1.89 -20.33
CA ALA A 218 15.48 2.55 -20.43
C ALA A 218 15.83 3.36 -19.17
N LEU A 219 14.86 4.08 -18.60
CA LEU A 219 15.04 4.82 -17.36
C LEU A 219 15.36 3.90 -16.17
N LEU A 220 14.71 2.73 -16.09
CA LEU A 220 15.00 1.72 -15.07
C LEU A 220 16.39 1.10 -15.26
N GLU A 221 16.81 0.82 -16.48
CA GLU A 221 18.15 0.28 -16.75
C GLU A 221 19.25 1.26 -16.34
N GLN A 222 19.09 2.54 -16.67
CA GLN A 222 20.10 3.56 -16.43
C GLN A 222 20.14 4.06 -14.97
N TYR A 223 18.97 4.25 -14.35
CA TYR A 223 18.84 4.91 -13.05
C TYR A 223 17.92 4.17 -12.06
N GLY A 224 17.57 2.92 -12.37
CA GLY A 224 16.55 2.19 -11.62
C GLY A 224 16.92 1.96 -10.16
N PRO A 225 15.91 1.93 -9.27
CA PRO A 225 16.08 1.69 -7.85
C PRO A 225 16.52 0.26 -7.56
N VAL A 226 16.92 -0.02 -6.32
CA VAL A 226 17.32 -1.39 -5.90
C VAL A 226 16.16 -2.38 -6.07
N ARG A 227 14.92 -1.90 -5.91
CA ARG A 227 13.68 -2.69 -6.08
C ARG A 227 12.67 -1.95 -6.93
N LEU A 228 11.89 -2.68 -7.72
CA LEU A 228 10.83 -2.08 -8.53
C LEU A 228 9.78 -1.40 -7.62
N PRO A 229 9.47 -0.11 -7.82
CA PRO A 229 8.45 0.56 -7.02
C PRO A 229 7.06 -0.05 -7.26
N ARG A 230 6.26 -0.19 -6.19
CA ARG A 230 4.89 -0.77 -6.26
C ARG A 230 4.01 -0.22 -7.40
N PRO A 231 3.94 1.11 -7.66
CA PRO A 231 3.13 1.63 -8.77
C PRO A 231 3.54 1.07 -10.15
N LEU A 232 4.82 0.74 -10.33
CA LEU A 232 5.35 0.11 -11.54
C LEU A 232 5.13 -1.40 -11.54
N GLU A 233 5.25 -2.08 -10.39
CA GLU A 233 4.94 -3.51 -10.24
C GLU A 233 3.50 -3.83 -10.70
N ASP A 234 2.52 -3.05 -10.26
CA ASP A 234 1.09 -3.19 -10.62
C ASP A 234 0.85 -3.11 -12.14
N ARG A 235 1.81 -2.51 -12.86
CA ARG A 235 1.76 -2.26 -14.30
C ARG A 235 2.91 -2.92 -15.07
N ALA A 236 3.68 -3.81 -14.43
CA ALA A 236 4.86 -4.46 -15.03
C ALA A 236 4.55 -5.26 -16.30
N ARG A 237 3.27 -5.64 -16.50
CA ARG A 237 2.77 -6.24 -17.74
C ARG A 237 3.09 -5.42 -19.00
N HIS A 238 3.23 -4.09 -18.88
CA HIS A 238 3.59 -3.20 -19.99
C HIS A 238 5.09 -3.24 -20.30
N LEU A 239 5.96 -3.46 -19.29
CA LEU A 239 7.40 -3.63 -19.49
C LEU A 239 7.70 -4.96 -20.19
N VAL A 240 7.09 -6.05 -19.70
CA VAL A 240 7.23 -7.39 -20.30
C VAL A 240 6.71 -7.43 -21.74
N ALA A 241 5.64 -6.70 -22.04
CA ALA A 241 5.07 -6.67 -23.39
C ALA A 241 5.94 -5.92 -24.41
N VAL A 242 6.87 -5.08 -23.94
CA VAL A 242 7.76 -4.30 -24.81
C VAL A 242 9.09 -4.98 -24.99
N ASP A 243 9.75 -5.35 -23.90
CA ASP A 243 10.98 -6.14 -23.95
C ASP A 243 11.15 -6.97 -22.68
N ALA A 244 10.79 -8.25 -22.77
CA ALA A 244 10.94 -9.19 -21.67
C ALA A 244 12.40 -9.50 -21.33
N GLU A 245 13.31 -9.46 -22.30
CA GLU A 245 14.73 -9.75 -22.10
C GLU A 245 15.39 -8.67 -21.27
N ARG A 246 15.20 -7.41 -21.66
CA ARG A 246 15.68 -6.25 -20.92
C ARG A 246 15.09 -6.18 -19.52
N PHE A 247 13.80 -6.46 -19.36
CA PHE A 247 13.16 -6.49 -18.05
C PHE A 247 13.73 -7.60 -17.14
N VAL A 248 13.94 -8.81 -17.67
CA VAL A 248 14.56 -9.90 -16.90
C VAL A 248 16.00 -9.58 -16.54
N ARG A 249 16.81 -9.10 -17.50
CA ARG A 249 18.19 -8.65 -17.24
C ARG A 249 18.24 -7.59 -16.16
N TRP A 250 17.31 -6.64 -16.19
CA TRP A 250 17.18 -5.63 -15.16
C TRP A 250 16.91 -6.23 -13.78
N LEU A 251 15.95 -7.17 -13.67
CA LEU A 251 15.62 -7.86 -12.42
C LEU A 251 16.80 -8.69 -11.89
N THR A 252 17.58 -9.31 -12.77
CA THR A 252 18.69 -10.20 -12.40
C THR A 252 20.03 -9.46 -12.25
N ALA A 253 20.09 -8.16 -12.51
CA ALA A 253 21.33 -7.40 -12.41
C ALA A 253 21.91 -7.47 -10.98
N PRO A 254 23.24 -7.61 -10.80
CA PRO A 254 23.86 -7.74 -9.48
C PRO A 254 23.59 -6.57 -8.52
N ALA A 255 23.34 -5.37 -9.07
CA ALA A 255 22.96 -4.18 -8.33
C ALA A 255 21.55 -4.26 -7.70
N ARG A 256 20.70 -5.23 -8.09
CA ARG A 256 19.36 -5.43 -7.53
C ARG A 256 19.43 -6.36 -6.33
N GLY A 257 19.38 -5.78 -5.13
CA GLY A 257 19.45 -6.51 -3.88
C GLY A 257 18.45 -7.67 -3.80
N THR A 258 18.92 -8.84 -3.39
CA THR A 258 18.10 -10.03 -3.11
C THR A 258 17.60 -9.98 -1.66
N GLY A 259 16.72 -9.03 -1.35
CA GLY A 259 16.19 -8.86 0.02
C GLY A 259 15.31 -10.04 0.48
N HIS A 260 15.09 -10.17 1.79
CA HIS A 260 14.10 -11.10 2.36
C HIS A 260 12.65 -10.78 1.95
N TYR A 261 12.42 -9.57 1.41
CA TYR A 261 11.09 -9.03 1.08
C TYR A 261 10.84 -8.91 -0.44
N GLU A 262 11.52 -9.69 -1.29
CA GLU A 262 11.25 -9.71 -2.73
C GLU A 262 9.84 -10.29 -2.99
N HIS A 263 8.94 -9.47 -3.53
CA HIS A 263 7.55 -9.86 -3.77
C HIS A 263 7.44 -10.90 -4.88
N LEU A 264 6.55 -11.88 -4.70
CA LEU A 264 6.23 -12.87 -5.72
C LEU A 264 5.45 -12.18 -6.85
N LEU A 265 5.97 -12.24 -8.08
CA LEU A 265 5.25 -11.73 -9.24
C LEU A 265 3.91 -12.47 -9.42
N PRO A 266 2.80 -11.77 -9.74
CA PRO A 266 1.53 -12.43 -9.98
C PRO A 266 1.60 -13.49 -11.10
N GLN A 267 0.89 -14.61 -10.94
CA GLN A 267 0.90 -15.71 -11.93
C GLN A 267 0.61 -15.26 -13.38
N PRO A 268 -0.32 -14.32 -13.66
CA PRO A 268 -0.54 -13.84 -15.03
C PRO A 268 0.69 -13.16 -15.65
N LEU A 269 1.49 -12.46 -14.83
CA LEU A 269 2.72 -11.81 -15.28
C LEU A 269 3.82 -12.84 -15.56
N LEU A 270 3.99 -13.83 -14.67
CA LEU A 270 4.93 -14.94 -14.87
C LEU A 270 4.63 -15.71 -16.16
N ARG A 271 3.35 -15.99 -16.44
CA ARG A 271 2.94 -16.64 -17.71
C ARG A 271 3.29 -15.82 -18.94
N ARG A 272 3.12 -14.49 -18.90
CA ARG A 272 3.51 -13.61 -20.01
C ARG A 272 5.01 -13.59 -20.23
N LEU A 273 5.78 -13.52 -19.15
CA LEU A 273 7.24 -13.50 -19.18
C LEU A 273 7.80 -14.81 -19.73
N VAL A 274 7.24 -15.94 -19.30
CA VAL A 274 7.56 -17.27 -19.85
C VAL A 274 7.18 -17.38 -21.33
N LEU A 275 6.00 -16.87 -21.72
CA LEU A 275 5.57 -16.91 -23.12
C LEU A 275 6.49 -16.09 -24.04
N ALA A 276 7.05 -14.99 -23.53
CA ALA A 276 8.03 -14.18 -24.25
C ALA A 276 9.42 -14.84 -24.37
N ASP A 277 9.69 -15.85 -23.53
CA ASP A 277 10.90 -16.67 -23.51
C ASP A 277 12.24 -15.92 -23.65
N PRO A 278 12.52 -14.94 -22.78
CA PRO A 278 13.76 -14.18 -22.87
C PRO A 278 15.00 -15.07 -22.63
N PRO A 279 16.10 -14.93 -23.40
CA PRO A 279 17.35 -15.66 -23.18
C PRO A 279 17.88 -15.62 -21.73
N SER A 280 17.63 -14.53 -21.01
CA SER A 280 18.04 -14.36 -19.60
C SER A 280 17.09 -15.02 -18.58
N LEU A 281 16.01 -15.68 -19.01
CA LEU A 281 15.06 -16.36 -18.11
C LEU A 281 15.72 -17.34 -17.13
N PRO A 282 16.74 -18.16 -17.51
CA PRO A 282 17.44 -19.03 -16.57
C PRO A 282 18.17 -18.26 -15.47
N ALA A 283 18.62 -17.02 -15.71
CA ALA A 283 19.25 -16.19 -14.69
C ALA A 283 18.24 -15.78 -13.59
N LEU A 284 16.98 -15.57 -13.96
CA LEU A 284 15.89 -15.33 -13.00
C LEU A 284 15.58 -16.60 -12.19
N GLY A 285 15.60 -17.76 -12.84
CA GLY A 285 15.54 -19.06 -12.18
C GLY A 285 16.64 -19.23 -11.12
N ARG A 286 17.90 -18.94 -11.48
CA ARG A 286 19.06 -18.99 -10.58
C ARG A 286 18.91 -18.03 -9.38
N ARG A 287 18.43 -16.79 -9.61
CA ARG A 287 18.14 -15.82 -8.54
C ARG A 287 17.12 -16.35 -7.53
N TRP A 288 16.15 -17.14 -7.98
CA TRP A 288 15.10 -17.72 -7.15
C TRP A 288 15.35 -19.17 -6.70
N ALA A 289 16.49 -19.78 -7.04
CA ALA A 289 16.81 -21.17 -6.65
C ALA A 289 16.77 -21.40 -5.13
N GLY A 290 17.23 -20.41 -4.35
CA GLY A 290 17.13 -20.42 -2.88
C GLY A 290 15.76 -20.03 -2.31
N ARG A 291 14.74 -19.82 -3.16
CA ARG A 291 13.37 -19.41 -2.78
C ARG A 291 12.34 -20.36 -3.41
N PRO A 292 12.04 -21.50 -2.77
CA PRO A 292 11.24 -22.57 -3.35
C PRO A 292 9.88 -22.13 -3.90
N ALA A 293 9.18 -21.22 -3.22
CA ALA A 293 7.88 -20.72 -3.66
C ALA A 293 7.98 -19.89 -4.96
N HIS A 294 8.99 -19.03 -5.09
CA HIS A 294 9.22 -18.22 -6.29
C HIS A 294 9.65 -19.09 -7.48
N LEU A 295 10.59 -20.01 -7.26
CA LEU A 295 11.01 -20.95 -8.30
C LEU A 295 9.84 -21.84 -8.75
N ALA A 296 9.07 -22.39 -7.81
CA ALA A 296 7.90 -23.22 -8.15
C ALA A 296 6.85 -22.46 -8.98
N ALA A 297 6.57 -21.19 -8.64
CA ALA A 297 5.64 -20.36 -9.41
C ALA A 297 6.14 -20.09 -10.85
N LEU A 298 7.44 -19.85 -11.01
CA LEU A 298 8.08 -19.66 -12.31
C LEU A 298 8.08 -20.96 -13.13
N VAL A 299 8.50 -22.08 -12.53
CA VAL A 299 8.52 -23.40 -13.19
C VAL A 299 7.10 -23.84 -13.58
N LYS A 300 6.10 -23.57 -12.73
CA LYS A 300 4.68 -23.84 -13.03
C LYS A 300 4.16 -23.02 -14.21
N ALA A 301 4.73 -21.86 -14.48
CA ALA A 301 4.36 -21.04 -15.63
C ALA A 301 4.91 -21.60 -16.96
N LEU A 302 5.96 -22.43 -16.94
CA LEU A 302 6.56 -23.08 -18.12
C LEU A 302 5.67 -24.21 -18.70
N PRO A 303 5.72 -24.40 -20.03
CA PRO A 303 5.30 -25.64 -20.68
C PRO A 303 5.97 -26.86 -20.05
N ALA A 304 5.26 -27.99 -19.95
CA ALA A 304 5.71 -29.14 -19.17
C ALA A 304 7.04 -29.74 -19.68
N ASP A 305 7.20 -29.82 -21.00
CA ASP A 305 8.41 -30.29 -21.70
C ASP A 305 9.67 -29.49 -21.35
N ARG A 306 9.53 -28.22 -20.99
CA ARG A 306 10.66 -27.33 -20.67
C ARG A 306 11.05 -27.30 -19.20
N ARG A 307 10.21 -27.83 -18.31
CA ARG A 307 10.37 -27.66 -16.85
C ARG A 307 11.61 -28.34 -16.30
N GLU A 308 11.93 -29.56 -16.77
CA GLU A 308 13.11 -30.29 -16.31
C GLU A 308 14.40 -29.59 -16.72
N ALA A 309 14.58 -29.31 -18.01
CA ALA A 309 15.76 -28.61 -18.52
C ALA A 309 15.93 -27.22 -17.87
N PHE A 310 14.83 -26.48 -17.67
CA PHE A 310 14.89 -25.19 -17.00
C PHE A 310 15.27 -25.28 -15.52
N HIS A 311 14.70 -26.25 -14.79
CA HIS A 311 15.06 -26.50 -13.40
C HIS A 311 16.55 -26.82 -13.29
N ASP A 312 17.05 -27.74 -14.12
CA ASP A 312 18.44 -28.15 -14.09
C ASP A 312 19.36 -26.95 -14.40
N ALA A 313 19.06 -26.14 -15.41
CA ALA A 313 19.78 -24.90 -15.71
C ALA A 313 19.68 -23.80 -14.63
N ALA A 314 18.59 -23.78 -13.86
CA ALA A 314 18.40 -22.86 -12.74
C ALA A 314 19.13 -23.30 -11.46
N THR A 315 19.42 -24.59 -11.32
CA THR A 315 20.06 -25.17 -10.13
C THR A 315 21.50 -25.68 -10.33
N GLU A 316 22.00 -25.68 -11.57
CA GLU A 316 23.32 -26.20 -11.98
C GLU A 316 24.47 -25.78 -11.05
N HIS A 317 24.48 -24.51 -10.62
CA HIS A 317 25.55 -23.94 -9.79
C HIS A 317 25.17 -23.75 -8.31
N ALA A 318 23.97 -24.17 -7.90
CA ALA A 318 23.47 -24.01 -6.54
C ALA A 318 22.52 -25.16 -6.14
N PRO A 319 23.01 -26.41 -6.06
CA PRO A 319 22.19 -27.52 -5.62
C PRO A 319 21.77 -27.32 -4.14
N ALA A 320 20.64 -27.90 -3.77
CA ALA A 320 20.15 -27.84 -2.40
C ALA A 320 21.17 -28.46 -1.42
N PRO A 321 21.32 -27.94 -0.18
CA PRO A 321 22.32 -28.42 0.78
C PRO A 321 22.26 -29.91 1.10
N ASP A 322 21.09 -30.54 0.97
CA ASP A 322 20.83 -31.96 1.19
C ASP A 322 20.76 -32.78 -0.12
N GLY A 323 20.92 -32.11 -1.27
CA GLY A 323 20.76 -32.68 -2.61
C GLY A 323 19.30 -32.93 -3.01
N LEU A 324 18.31 -32.44 -2.26
CA LEU A 324 16.89 -32.69 -2.49
C LEU A 324 16.18 -31.47 -3.10
N ILE A 325 15.37 -31.70 -4.13
CA ILE A 325 14.51 -30.67 -4.72
C ILE A 325 13.38 -30.30 -3.73
N PRO A 326 13.18 -29.03 -3.33
CA PRO A 326 12.07 -28.68 -2.43
C PRO A 326 10.69 -29.14 -2.95
N ASP A 327 9.78 -29.56 -2.08
CA ASP A 327 8.53 -30.23 -2.50
C ASP A 327 7.64 -29.36 -3.39
N ALA A 328 7.59 -28.05 -3.12
CA ALA A 328 6.87 -27.09 -3.97
C ALA A 328 7.38 -27.09 -5.42
N VAL A 329 8.69 -27.31 -5.62
CA VAL A 329 9.34 -27.39 -6.94
C VAL A 329 9.17 -28.79 -7.53
N LEU A 330 9.32 -29.85 -6.73
CA LEU A 330 9.11 -31.24 -7.16
C LEU A 330 7.69 -31.46 -7.72
N ALA A 331 6.68 -30.88 -7.06
CA ALA A 331 5.28 -30.97 -7.45
C ALA A 331 4.96 -30.35 -8.83
N VAL A 332 5.82 -29.49 -9.38
CA VAL A 332 5.61 -28.83 -10.68
C VAL A 332 6.45 -29.42 -11.82
N LEU A 333 7.46 -30.26 -11.52
CA LEU A 333 8.31 -30.94 -12.50
C LEU A 333 7.54 -31.98 -13.35
N PRO A 334 8.07 -32.39 -14.51
CA PRO A 334 7.48 -33.44 -15.35
C PRO A 334 7.37 -34.76 -14.59
N ARG A 335 6.38 -35.57 -14.96
CA ARG A 335 6.01 -36.81 -14.25
C ARG A 335 7.19 -37.76 -14.09
N GLU A 336 7.95 -38.02 -15.16
CA GLU A 336 9.08 -38.95 -15.14
C GLU A 336 10.21 -38.47 -14.24
N ARG A 337 10.59 -37.19 -14.33
CA ARG A 337 11.59 -36.59 -13.42
C ARG A 337 11.13 -36.66 -11.97
N ARG A 338 9.89 -36.27 -11.71
CA ARG A 338 9.30 -36.28 -10.37
C ARG A 338 9.37 -37.68 -9.76
N GLN A 339 8.97 -38.71 -10.51
CA GLN A 339 9.01 -40.10 -10.06
C GLN A 339 10.45 -40.61 -9.83
N ARG A 340 11.40 -40.25 -10.71
CA ARG A 340 12.82 -40.60 -10.53
C ARG A 340 13.37 -40.02 -9.23
N GLU A 341 13.16 -38.72 -9.00
CA GLU A 341 13.60 -38.03 -7.78
C GLU A 341 12.89 -38.56 -6.53
N ALA A 342 11.61 -38.90 -6.64
CA ALA A 342 10.83 -39.50 -5.56
C ALA A 342 11.33 -40.89 -5.17
N ARG A 343 11.70 -41.75 -6.15
CA ARG A 343 12.33 -43.06 -5.90
C ARG A 343 13.64 -42.91 -5.14
N CYS A 344 14.53 -42.04 -5.62
CA CYS A 344 15.80 -41.76 -4.93
C CYS A 344 15.56 -41.26 -3.50
N ARG A 345 14.56 -40.41 -3.27
CA ARG A 345 14.18 -39.97 -1.92
C ARG A 345 13.63 -41.06 -1.05
N ALA A 346 12.71 -41.88 -1.55
CA ALA A 346 12.10 -42.97 -0.80
C ALA A 346 13.16 -44.01 -0.42
N GLU A 347 14.04 -44.39 -1.35
CA GLU A 347 15.18 -45.29 -1.08
C GLU A 347 16.11 -44.72 -0.01
N ARG A 348 16.48 -43.43 -0.13
CA ARG A 348 17.28 -42.74 0.87
C ARG A 348 16.59 -42.68 2.23
N ALA A 349 15.30 -42.34 2.25
CA ALA A 349 14.51 -42.27 3.47
C ALA A 349 14.43 -43.63 4.18
N ARG A 350 14.30 -44.73 3.42
CA ARG A 350 14.35 -46.10 3.97
C ARG A 350 15.72 -46.47 4.49
N ARG A 351 16.78 -46.20 3.72
CA ARG A 351 18.17 -46.52 4.09
C ARG A 351 18.62 -45.74 5.33
N ASP A 352 18.30 -44.46 5.38
CA ASP A 352 18.74 -43.53 6.41
C ASP A 352 17.70 -43.43 7.56
N ALA A 353 16.67 -44.29 7.56
CA ALA A 353 15.59 -44.37 8.57
C ALA A 353 14.95 -43.01 8.93
N TRP A 354 14.57 -42.22 7.91
CA TRP A 354 13.90 -40.93 8.11
C TRP A 354 12.55 -41.07 8.84
N PRO A 355 12.05 -39.99 9.47
CA PRO A 355 10.69 -39.98 10.02
C PRO A 355 9.66 -40.43 8.98
N VAL A 356 8.69 -41.24 9.42
CA VAL A 356 7.72 -41.89 8.53
C VAL A 356 6.97 -40.88 7.66
N GLU A 357 6.71 -39.68 8.16
CA GLU A 357 6.02 -38.61 7.44
C GLU A 357 6.81 -38.16 6.19
N ARG A 358 8.15 -38.09 6.29
CA ARG A 358 9.04 -37.74 5.18
C ARG A 358 9.11 -38.85 4.13
N LEU A 359 9.05 -40.12 4.57
CA LEU A 359 8.96 -41.27 3.68
C LEU A 359 7.63 -41.27 2.93
N LEU A 360 6.51 -41.05 3.61
CA LEU A 360 5.18 -40.96 3.00
C LEU A 360 5.07 -39.77 2.03
N GLU A 361 5.70 -38.64 2.36
CA GLU A 361 5.80 -37.48 1.46
C GLU A 361 6.56 -37.83 0.17
N ALA A 362 7.72 -38.49 0.28
CA ALA A 362 8.44 -38.98 -0.91
C ALA A 362 7.61 -40.00 -1.70
N ALA A 363 6.94 -40.94 -1.01
CA ALA A 363 6.11 -41.96 -1.63
C ALA A 363 4.91 -41.37 -2.39
N SER A 364 4.37 -40.23 -1.95
CA SER A 364 3.26 -39.53 -2.63
C SER A 364 3.58 -39.13 -4.08
N HIS A 365 4.86 -39.03 -4.44
CA HIS A 365 5.31 -38.67 -5.78
C HIS A 365 5.72 -39.87 -6.66
N LEU A 366 5.69 -41.09 -6.13
CA LEU A 366 5.97 -42.34 -6.87
C LEU A 366 4.82 -42.72 -7.82
N PRO A 367 5.04 -43.62 -8.80
CA PRO A 367 3.94 -44.25 -9.53
C PRO A 367 2.95 -44.92 -8.56
N VAL A 368 1.65 -44.89 -8.90
CA VAL A 368 0.57 -45.39 -8.03
C VAL A 368 0.86 -46.82 -7.55
N GLU A 369 1.25 -47.72 -8.46
CA GLU A 369 1.55 -49.12 -8.11
C GLU A 369 2.71 -49.29 -7.12
N GLU A 370 3.71 -48.41 -7.16
CA GLU A 370 4.86 -48.43 -6.25
C GLU A 370 4.52 -47.80 -4.90
N ALA A 371 3.76 -46.70 -4.91
CA ALA A 371 3.39 -45.94 -3.71
C ALA A 371 2.33 -46.67 -2.87
N ARG A 372 1.38 -47.33 -3.54
CA ARG A 372 0.13 -47.82 -2.96
C ARG A 372 0.33 -48.81 -1.81
N PRO A 373 1.20 -49.84 -1.89
CA PRO A 373 1.41 -50.76 -0.77
C PRO A 373 1.90 -50.06 0.51
N GLU A 374 2.87 -49.16 0.37
CA GLU A 374 3.49 -48.43 1.50
C GLU A 374 2.52 -47.42 2.11
N LEU A 375 1.89 -46.60 1.27
CA LEU A 375 0.91 -45.61 1.72
C LEU A 375 -0.34 -46.28 2.34
N LEU A 376 -0.88 -47.35 1.74
CA LEU A 376 -2.02 -48.09 2.31
C LEU A 376 -1.64 -48.81 3.61
N ALA A 377 -0.43 -49.36 3.74
CA ALA A 377 0.02 -49.95 4.99
C ALA A 377 0.03 -48.92 6.12
N ALA A 378 0.54 -47.70 5.86
CA ALA A 378 0.60 -46.62 6.85
C ALA A 378 -0.79 -46.15 7.32
N THR A 379 -1.83 -46.27 6.48
CA THR A 379 -3.21 -46.00 6.92
C THR A 379 -3.71 -46.98 8.00
N ARG A 380 -3.02 -48.09 8.27
CA ARG A 380 -3.34 -49.07 9.33
C ARG A 380 -2.52 -48.85 10.61
N SER A 381 -1.71 -47.79 10.67
CA SER A 381 -0.93 -47.44 11.86
C SER A 381 -1.85 -47.23 13.08
N SER A 382 -1.38 -47.61 14.26
CA SER A 382 -2.05 -47.28 15.53
C SER A 382 -2.05 -45.78 15.81
N ASP A 383 -1.07 -45.04 15.28
CA ASP A 383 -0.97 -43.59 15.40
C ASP A 383 -1.89 -42.86 14.42
N ALA A 384 -2.72 -41.96 14.94
CA ALA A 384 -3.71 -41.21 14.17
C ALA A 384 -3.07 -40.16 13.25
N ASP A 385 -1.95 -39.55 13.67
CA ASP A 385 -1.26 -38.55 12.84
C ASP A 385 -0.60 -39.20 11.63
N THR A 386 0.05 -40.35 11.81
CA THR A 386 0.55 -41.18 10.71
C THR A 386 -0.57 -41.56 9.75
N ARG A 387 -1.74 -42.02 10.25
CA ARG A 387 -2.89 -42.34 9.38
C ARG A 387 -3.40 -41.13 8.61
N ARG A 388 -3.51 -39.97 9.25
CA ARG A 388 -3.90 -38.70 8.61
C ARG A 388 -2.96 -38.35 7.47
N VAL A 389 -1.65 -38.34 7.72
CA VAL A 389 -0.63 -38.07 6.69
C VAL A 389 -0.73 -39.08 5.57
N ALA A 390 -0.82 -40.39 5.86
CA ALA A 390 -0.91 -41.44 4.85
C ALA A 390 -2.12 -41.27 3.93
N TRP A 391 -3.30 -40.96 4.46
CA TRP A 391 -4.49 -40.71 3.63
C TRP A 391 -4.35 -39.47 2.75
N VAL A 392 -3.80 -38.37 3.30
CA VAL A 392 -3.53 -37.15 2.51
C VAL A 392 -2.57 -37.45 1.37
N ARG A 393 -1.47 -38.18 1.64
CA ARG A 393 -0.49 -38.57 0.63
C ARG A 393 -1.04 -39.52 -0.43
N LEU A 394 -2.03 -40.38 -0.10
CA LEU A 394 -2.75 -41.19 -1.09
C LEU A 394 -3.57 -40.34 -2.05
N VAL A 395 -4.28 -39.32 -1.56
CA VAL A 395 -5.02 -38.37 -2.43
C VAL A 395 -4.04 -37.62 -3.33
N GLU A 396 -2.97 -37.07 -2.75
CA GLU A 396 -1.96 -36.34 -3.50
C GLU A 396 -1.28 -37.22 -4.55
N ASN A 397 -1.03 -38.50 -4.26
CA ASN A 397 -0.46 -39.44 -5.23
C ASN A 397 -1.33 -39.62 -6.47
N ALA A 398 -2.63 -39.82 -6.30
CA ALA A 398 -3.56 -39.90 -7.42
C ALA A 398 -3.65 -38.57 -8.19
N VAL A 399 -3.65 -37.43 -7.49
CA VAL A 399 -3.63 -36.09 -8.10
C VAL A 399 -2.35 -35.87 -8.91
N HIS A 400 -1.19 -36.27 -8.38
CA HIS A 400 0.10 -36.18 -9.06
C HIS A 400 0.19 -37.08 -10.29
N ALA A 401 -0.44 -38.25 -10.26
CA ALA A 401 -0.56 -39.17 -11.38
C ALA A 401 -1.55 -38.68 -12.45
N HIS A 402 -2.40 -37.70 -12.12
CA HIS A 402 -3.54 -37.28 -12.94
C HIS A 402 -4.46 -38.46 -13.31
N ASP A 403 -4.63 -39.40 -12.39
CA ASP A 403 -5.33 -40.65 -12.61
C ASP A 403 -6.62 -40.70 -11.80
N ALA A 404 -7.75 -40.64 -12.51
CA ALA A 404 -9.08 -40.63 -11.92
C ALA A 404 -9.50 -42.02 -11.41
N GLU A 405 -9.02 -43.10 -12.06
CA GLU A 405 -9.26 -44.48 -11.61
C GLU A 405 -8.46 -44.75 -10.33
N ALA A 406 -7.18 -44.35 -10.29
CA ALA A 406 -6.38 -44.44 -9.06
C ALA A 406 -7.02 -43.66 -7.90
N LEU A 407 -7.62 -42.49 -8.17
CA LEU A 407 -8.36 -41.75 -7.16
C LEU A 407 -9.60 -42.51 -6.70
N ALA A 408 -10.40 -43.09 -7.61
CA ALA A 408 -11.56 -43.94 -7.26
C ALA A 408 -11.14 -45.13 -6.37
N ASP A 409 -10.03 -45.76 -6.74
CA ASP A 409 -9.40 -46.88 -6.04
C ASP A 409 -8.88 -46.54 -4.63
N VAL A 410 -8.56 -45.28 -4.38
CA VAL A 410 -8.21 -44.74 -3.06
C VAL A 410 -9.48 -44.41 -2.27
N LEU A 411 -10.48 -43.84 -2.93
CA LEU A 411 -11.76 -43.46 -2.31
C LEU A 411 -12.56 -44.68 -1.83
N GLY A 412 -12.47 -45.84 -2.49
CA GLY A 412 -13.14 -47.07 -2.06
C GLY A 412 -12.76 -47.52 -0.64
N PRO A 413 -11.47 -47.79 -0.35
CA PRO A 413 -11.00 -48.09 0.99
C PRO A 413 -11.25 -46.95 2.00
N MET A 414 -11.19 -45.68 1.58
CA MET A 414 -11.55 -44.55 2.44
C MET A 414 -12.99 -44.62 2.90
N ALA A 415 -13.93 -44.86 1.98
CA ALA A 415 -15.35 -44.97 2.25
C ALA A 415 -15.70 -46.15 3.18
N GLY A 416 -14.86 -47.18 3.25
CA GLY A 416 -15.05 -48.30 4.18
C GLY A 416 -14.42 -48.08 5.57
N ARG A 417 -13.44 -47.17 5.70
CA ARG A 417 -12.58 -47.10 6.89
C ARG A 417 -12.68 -45.79 7.66
N LEU A 418 -12.88 -44.66 6.97
CA LEU A 418 -12.91 -43.34 7.59
C LEU A 418 -14.05 -43.17 8.61
N ARG A 419 -15.16 -43.89 8.42
CA ARG A 419 -16.29 -43.90 9.38
C ARG A 419 -15.84 -44.19 10.82
N ASN A 420 -14.84 -45.06 11.00
CA ASN A 420 -14.36 -45.50 12.31
C ASN A 420 -13.05 -44.81 12.74
N ASP A 421 -12.53 -43.85 11.96
CA ASP A 421 -11.32 -43.10 12.32
C ASP A 421 -11.65 -41.87 13.18
N ARG A 422 -10.64 -41.20 13.75
CA ARG A 422 -10.82 -39.98 14.56
C ARG A 422 -11.07 -38.76 13.68
N ASP A 423 -11.78 -37.77 14.21
CA ASP A 423 -12.08 -36.53 13.49
C ASP A 423 -10.89 -35.82 12.83
N PRO A 424 -9.71 -35.62 13.47
CA PRO A 424 -8.58 -34.97 12.82
C PRO A 424 -8.09 -35.69 11.56
N VAL A 425 -8.27 -37.03 11.49
CA VAL A 425 -7.98 -37.82 10.30
C VAL A 425 -8.99 -37.49 9.21
N ARG A 426 -10.30 -37.56 9.50
CA ARG A 426 -11.37 -37.23 8.54
C ARG A 426 -11.26 -35.80 8.02
N ALA A 427 -11.02 -34.83 8.90
CA ALA A 427 -10.81 -33.43 8.55
C ALA A 427 -9.64 -33.25 7.58
N GLY A 428 -8.50 -33.88 7.88
CA GLY A 428 -7.31 -33.88 7.01
C GLY A 428 -7.58 -34.46 5.63
N VAL A 429 -8.30 -35.59 5.56
CA VAL A 429 -8.67 -36.21 4.27
C VAL A 429 -9.61 -35.32 3.46
N LEU A 430 -10.67 -34.79 4.07
CA LEU A 430 -11.60 -33.89 3.38
C LEU A 430 -10.90 -32.62 2.90
N ALA A 431 -9.94 -32.10 3.67
CA ALA A 431 -9.14 -30.95 3.26
C ALA A 431 -8.25 -31.27 2.05
N ALA A 432 -7.65 -32.45 1.99
CA ALA A 432 -6.91 -32.92 0.82
C ALA A 432 -7.82 -33.12 -0.40
N LEU A 433 -8.99 -33.74 -0.20
CA LEU A 433 -10.00 -33.91 -1.25
C LEU A 433 -10.48 -32.56 -1.79
N ALA A 434 -10.65 -31.54 -0.94
CA ALA A 434 -10.98 -30.19 -1.40
C ALA A 434 -9.92 -29.60 -2.34
N GLY A 435 -8.66 -30.05 -2.25
CA GLY A 435 -7.58 -29.65 -3.16
C GLY A 435 -7.57 -30.38 -4.51
N VAL A 436 -8.41 -31.41 -4.71
CA VAL A 436 -8.42 -32.24 -5.92
C VAL A 436 -8.99 -31.46 -7.12
N PRO A 437 -8.32 -31.48 -8.29
CA PRO A 437 -8.89 -30.96 -9.52
C PRO A 437 -10.21 -31.66 -9.88
N VAL A 438 -11.28 -30.88 -10.07
CA VAL A 438 -12.64 -31.39 -10.33
C VAL A 438 -12.73 -32.45 -11.45
N PRO A 439 -11.98 -32.36 -12.57
CA PRO A 439 -12.02 -33.41 -13.59
C PRO A 439 -11.63 -34.82 -13.11
N LEU A 440 -10.78 -34.94 -12.07
CA LEU A 440 -10.40 -36.24 -11.50
C LEU A 440 -11.52 -36.87 -10.66
N LEU A 441 -12.53 -36.10 -10.27
CA LEU A 441 -13.70 -36.59 -9.55
C LEU A 441 -14.81 -37.11 -10.49
N ALA A 442 -14.61 -37.01 -11.80
CA ALA A 442 -15.63 -37.32 -12.80
C ALA A 442 -16.14 -38.77 -12.83
N PRO A 443 -15.34 -39.82 -12.53
CA PRO A 443 -15.83 -41.20 -12.56
C PRO A 443 -17.00 -41.42 -11.61
N GLU A 444 -17.98 -42.23 -12.04
CA GLU A 444 -19.18 -42.51 -11.24
C GLU A 444 -18.84 -43.23 -9.93
N ALA A 445 -17.84 -44.11 -9.94
CA ALA A 445 -17.33 -44.77 -8.75
C ALA A 445 -16.77 -43.77 -7.73
N SER A 446 -15.99 -42.77 -8.17
CA SER A 446 -15.48 -41.70 -7.31
C SER A 446 -16.62 -40.93 -6.66
N VAL A 447 -17.66 -40.60 -7.43
CA VAL A 447 -18.86 -39.91 -6.92
C VAL A 447 -19.58 -40.77 -5.87
N ALA A 448 -19.78 -42.06 -6.12
CA ALA A 448 -20.43 -42.97 -5.17
C ALA A 448 -19.63 -43.12 -3.86
N HIS A 449 -18.29 -43.15 -3.94
CA HIS A 449 -17.44 -43.18 -2.76
C HIS A 449 -17.42 -41.84 -2.02
N LEU A 450 -17.39 -40.71 -2.72
CA LEU A 450 -17.48 -39.38 -2.12
C LEU A 450 -18.82 -39.18 -1.40
N ASP A 451 -19.91 -39.68 -1.97
CA ASP A 451 -21.24 -39.69 -1.35
C ASP A 451 -21.18 -40.41 0.01
N ARG A 452 -20.64 -41.63 0.02
CA ARG A 452 -20.46 -42.41 1.25
C ARG A 452 -19.54 -41.74 2.26
N ILE A 453 -18.41 -41.19 1.82
CA ILE A 453 -17.46 -40.47 2.70
C ILE A 453 -18.11 -39.24 3.33
N ALA A 454 -18.88 -38.46 2.56
CA ALA A 454 -19.60 -37.30 3.06
C ALA A 454 -20.68 -37.71 4.07
N VAL A 455 -21.48 -38.74 3.75
CA VAL A 455 -22.50 -39.30 4.64
C VAL A 455 -21.89 -39.81 5.94
N ASP A 456 -20.83 -40.62 5.87
CA ASP A 456 -20.15 -41.18 7.04
C ASP A 456 -19.51 -40.09 7.90
N ALA A 457 -18.91 -39.05 7.30
CA ALA A 457 -18.34 -37.92 8.03
C ALA A 457 -19.41 -37.11 8.76
N LEU A 458 -20.60 -36.95 8.17
CA LEU A 458 -21.73 -36.24 8.78
C LEU A 458 -22.45 -37.08 9.84
N GLU A 459 -22.43 -38.41 9.74
CA GLU A 459 -23.03 -39.32 10.74
C GLU A 459 -22.10 -39.60 11.93
N ALA A 460 -20.82 -39.28 11.82
CA ALA A 460 -19.85 -39.48 12.89
C ALA A 460 -20.20 -38.63 14.12
N ARG A 461 -20.27 -39.27 15.30
CA ARG A 461 -20.60 -38.59 16.57
C ARG A 461 -19.58 -37.52 16.96
N ASP A 462 -18.31 -37.68 16.59
CA ASP A 462 -17.21 -36.74 16.87
C ASP A 462 -16.95 -35.75 15.71
N CYS A 463 -17.89 -35.57 14.78
CA CYS A 463 -17.74 -34.64 13.65
C CYS A 463 -17.52 -33.18 14.12
N SER A 464 -16.36 -32.61 13.79
CA SER A 464 -16.00 -31.25 14.19
C SER A 464 -16.36 -30.17 13.16
N ALA A 465 -16.26 -28.91 13.59
CA ALA A 465 -16.37 -27.76 12.71
C ALA A 465 -15.27 -27.70 11.63
N GLU A 466 -14.13 -28.38 11.81
CA GLU A 466 -13.08 -28.47 10.81
C GLU A 466 -13.47 -29.43 9.69
N THR A 467 -14.01 -30.60 10.04
CA THR A 467 -14.59 -31.58 9.10
C THR A 467 -15.70 -30.94 8.25
N HIS A 468 -16.62 -30.20 8.87
CA HIS A 468 -17.65 -29.44 8.14
C HIS A 468 -17.02 -28.45 7.16
N ARG A 469 -16.09 -27.59 7.62
CA ARG A 469 -15.44 -26.58 6.76
C ARG A 469 -14.67 -27.21 5.58
N ALA A 470 -14.06 -28.37 5.79
CA ALA A 470 -13.35 -29.09 4.74
C ALA A 470 -14.33 -29.64 3.69
N LEU A 471 -15.45 -30.22 4.12
CA LEU A 471 -16.52 -30.70 3.24
C LEU A 471 -17.17 -29.54 2.46
N ASP A 472 -17.44 -28.41 3.12
CA ASP A 472 -17.98 -27.22 2.46
C ASP A 472 -17.03 -26.72 1.37
N ARG A 473 -15.73 -26.64 1.65
CA ARG A 473 -14.72 -26.25 0.64
C ARG A 473 -14.70 -27.22 -0.54
N LEU A 474 -14.80 -28.52 -0.29
CA LEU A 474 -14.85 -29.52 -1.36
C LEU A 474 -16.09 -29.32 -2.24
N VAL A 475 -17.28 -29.19 -1.63
CA VAL A 475 -18.53 -28.92 -2.35
C VAL A 475 -18.41 -27.65 -3.18
N PHE A 476 -17.95 -26.53 -2.60
CA PHE A 476 -17.85 -25.26 -3.32
C PHE A 476 -16.76 -25.25 -4.38
N ASN A 477 -15.64 -25.96 -4.20
CA ASN A 477 -14.64 -26.11 -5.26
C ASN A 477 -15.21 -26.84 -6.48
N VAL A 478 -16.12 -27.82 -6.28
CA VAL A 478 -16.85 -28.46 -7.39
C VAL A 478 -17.89 -27.51 -8.00
N LEU A 479 -18.68 -26.82 -7.17
CA LEU A 479 -19.70 -25.86 -7.63
C LEU A 479 -19.09 -24.66 -8.36
N GLU A 480 -17.85 -24.27 -8.08
CA GLU A 480 -17.15 -23.13 -8.70
C GLU A 480 -16.26 -23.58 -9.87
N GLY A 481 -15.84 -24.85 -9.93
CA GLY A 481 -14.90 -25.35 -10.94
C GLY A 481 -15.48 -25.33 -12.37
N GLN A 482 -14.87 -24.62 -13.30
CA GLN A 482 -15.40 -24.39 -14.67
C GLN A 482 -15.67 -25.69 -15.47
N ALA A 483 -14.90 -26.75 -15.21
CA ALA A 483 -14.96 -28.04 -15.93
C ALA A 483 -15.70 -29.16 -15.17
N ALA A 484 -16.60 -28.84 -14.24
CA ALA A 484 -17.38 -29.83 -13.52
C ALA A 484 -18.37 -30.57 -14.45
N GLY A 485 -18.20 -31.89 -14.59
CA GLY A 485 -19.14 -32.75 -15.31
C GLY A 485 -20.48 -32.93 -14.58
N PRO A 486 -21.48 -33.58 -15.21
CA PRO A 486 -22.82 -33.74 -14.63
C PRO A 486 -22.83 -34.51 -13.31
N ALA A 487 -22.02 -35.58 -13.20
CA ALA A 487 -22.00 -36.44 -12.02
C ALA A 487 -21.40 -35.75 -10.77
N PRO A 488 -20.19 -35.15 -10.79
CA PRO A 488 -19.66 -34.40 -9.64
C PRO A 488 -20.52 -33.20 -9.26
N LEU A 489 -21.09 -32.50 -10.25
CA LEU A 489 -21.99 -31.37 -9.99
C LEU A 489 -23.28 -31.84 -9.32
N GLY A 490 -23.87 -32.94 -9.79
CA GLY A 490 -25.05 -33.54 -9.19
C GLY A 490 -24.79 -34.01 -7.75
N TRP A 491 -23.62 -34.59 -7.50
CA TRP A 491 -23.15 -34.93 -6.15
C TRP A 491 -23.03 -33.69 -5.27
N ALA A 492 -22.30 -32.66 -5.70
CA ALA A 492 -22.10 -31.44 -4.91
C ALA A 492 -23.43 -30.76 -4.54
N LEU A 493 -24.41 -30.75 -5.45
CA LEU A 493 -25.75 -30.22 -5.18
C LEU A 493 -26.55 -31.10 -4.19
N ARG A 494 -26.46 -32.43 -4.29
CA ARG A 494 -27.08 -33.35 -3.32
C ARG A 494 -26.43 -33.24 -1.94
N THR A 495 -25.11 -33.27 -1.87
CA THR A 495 -24.35 -33.13 -0.62
C THR A 495 -24.59 -31.76 0.01
N LEU A 496 -24.65 -30.67 -0.77
CA LEU A 496 -25.04 -29.36 -0.26
C LEU A 496 -26.43 -29.42 0.39
N ARG A 497 -27.41 -30.02 -0.28
CA ARG A 497 -28.77 -30.20 0.26
C ARG A 497 -28.74 -31.04 1.54
N GLU A 498 -28.03 -32.16 1.56
CA GLU A 498 -27.95 -33.07 2.70
C GLU A 498 -27.26 -32.44 3.90
N VAL A 499 -26.11 -31.79 3.71
CA VAL A 499 -25.42 -31.01 4.74
C VAL A 499 -26.37 -29.94 5.30
N THR A 500 -27.07 -29.24 4.42
CA THR A 500 -28.01 -28.18 4.83
C THR A 500 -29.18 -28.74 5.65
N VAL A 501 -29.77 -29.86 5.22
CA VAL A 501 -30.87 -30.55 5.92
C VAL A 501 -30.40 -31.07 7.28
N ARG A 502 -29.24 -31.75 7.33
CA ARG A 502 -28.72 -32.41 8.55
C ARG A 502 -28.22 -31.42 9.59
N THR A 503 -27.46 -30.41 9.18
CA THR A 503 -26.92 -29.40 10.10
C THR A 503 -27.94 -28.33 10.45
N GLY A 504 -29.03 -28.24 9.67
CA GLY A 504 -30.00 -27.16 9.76
C GLY A 504 -29.44 -25.80 9.32
N ARG A 505 -28.23 -25.75 8.74
CA ARG A 505 -27.55 -24.51 8.35
C ARG A 505 -27.21 -24.54 6.86
N LEU A 506 -27.56 -23.47 6.16
CA LEU A 506 -27.07 -23.23 4.81
C LEU A 506 -25.60 -22.74 4.88
N VAL A 507 -24.67 -23.56 4.40
CA VAL A 507 -23.27 -23.16 4.30
C VAL A 507 -22.96 -22.69 2.88
N LEU A 508 -22.25 -21.56 2.79
CA LEU A 508 -21.96 -20.86 1.56
C LEU A 508 -20.45 -20.60 1.46
N GLY A 509 -19.91 -20.67 0.24
CA GLY A 509 -18.50 -20.38 -0.05
C GLY A 509 -18.12 -18.92 0.22
N ALA A 510 -16.85 -18.58 -0.01
CA ALA A 510 -16.38 -17.20 0.13
C ALA A 510 -17.10 -16.29 -0.88
N PRO A 511 -17.70 -15.16 -0.45
CA PRO A 511 -18.32 -14.20 -1.36
C PRO A 511 -17.30 -13.71 -2.40
N GLY A 512 -17.68 -13.69 -3.68
CA GLY A 512 -16.86 -13.09 -4.74
C GLY A 512 -15.91 -14.03 -5.50
N ARG A 513 -16.06 -15.36 -5.41
CA ARG A 513 -15.46 -16.28 -6.38
C ARG A 513 -16.29 -16.32 -7.67
N ASP A 514 -15.62 -16.51 -8.82
CA ASP A 514 -16.22 -16.52 -10.17
C ASP A 514 -17.10 -17.75 -10.41
N LEU A 515 -18.28 -17.82 -9.77
CA LEU A 515 -19.28 -18.85 -10.02
C LEU A 515 -19.68 -18.81 -11.52
N PRO A 516 -19.64 -19.93 -12.26
CA PRO A 516 -20.10 -19.94 -13.65
C PRO A 516 -21.58 -19.58 -13.79
N ARG A 517 -21.91 -18.87 -14.89
CA ARG A 517 -23.28 -18.44 -15.17
C ARG A 517 -24.23 -19.63 -15.21
N GLY A 518 -25.40 -19.48 -14.60
CA GLY A 518 -26.42 -20.53 -14.50
C GLY A 518 -26.23 -21.48 -13.32
N ARG A 519 -25.08 -21.48 -12.62
CA ARG A 519 -24.93 -22.29 -11.40
C ARG A 519 -25.66 -21.70 -10.21
N GLU A 520 -25.81 -20.38 -10.15
CA GLU A 520 -26.67 -19.73 -9.16
C GLU A 520 -28.09 -20.32 -9.15
N GLN A 521 -28.64 -20.62 -10.33
CA GLN A 521 -29.97 -21.21 -10.49
C GLN A 521 -30.02 -22.65 -9.99
N ARG A 522 -29.02 -23.48 -10.32
CA ARG A 522 -28.95 -24.88 -9.87
C ARG A 522 -28.75 -25.02 -8.36
N ILE A 523 -27.94 -24.14 -7.77
CA ILE A 523 -27.76 -24.09 -6.30
C ILE A 523 -29.10 -23.78 -5.65
N PHE A 524 -29.78 -22.73 -6.13
CA PHE A 524 -31.10 -22.35 -5.63
C PHE A 524 -32.11 -23.49 -5.76
N GLU A 525 -32.21 -24.13 -6.93
CA GLU A 525 -33.12 -25.27 -7.15
C GLU A 525 -32.85 -26.45 -6.22
N ALA A 526 -31.58 -26.77 -5.93
CA ALA A 526 -31.21 -27.87 -5.05
C ALA A 526 -31.60 -27.64 -3.57
N VAL A 527 -31.43 -26.40 -3.08
CA VAL A 527 -31.77 -26.05 -1.69
C VAL A 527 -33.20 -25.53 -1.52
N ARG A 528 -33.89 -25.18 -2.62
CA ARG A 528 -35.24 -24.61 -2.60
C ARG A 528 -36.24 -25.43 -1.78
N PRO A 529 -36.36 -26.77 -1.92
CA PRO A 529 -37.31 -27.52 -1.10
C PRO A 529 -37.08 -27.35 0.40
N TRP A 530 -35.81 -27.24 0.83
CA TRP A 530 -35.48 -26.98 2.23
C TRP A 530 -35.76 -25.53 2.63
N LEU A 531 -35.47 -24.55 1.74
CA LEU A 531 -35.85 -23.15 1.95
C LEU A 531 -37.37 -22.98 2.06
N ASP A 532 -38.15 -23.70 1.26
CA ASP A 532 -39.62 -23.67 1.30
C ASP A 532 -40.14 -24.25 2.62
N VAL A 533 -39.57 -25.36 3.11
CA VAL A 533 -39.88 -25.92 4.44
C VAL A 533 -39.53 -24.92 5.55
N ARG A 534 -38.32 -24.37 5.55
CA ARG A 534 -37.89 -23.37 6.54
C ARG A 534 -38.75 -22.11 6.50
N ALA A 535 -39.08 -21.63 5.31
CA ALA A 535 -39.98 -20.51 5.14
C ALA A 535 -41.40 -20.82 5.63
N GLY A 536 -41.88 -22.06 5.48
CA GLY A 536 -43.14 -22.54 6.05
C GLY A 536 -43.12 -22.63 7.58
N GLU A 537 -41.97 -22.95 8.16
CA GLU A 537 -41.69 -22.90 9.61
C GLU A 537 -41.46 -21.47 10.14
N GLY A 538 -41.40 -20.47 9.26
CA GLY A 538 -41.16 -19.06 9.59
C GLY A 538 -39.69 -18.65 9.70
N ASP A 539 -38.73 -19.54 9.41
CA ASP A 539 -37.30 -19.23 9.36
C ASP A 539 -36.86 -18.78 7.96
N HIS A 540 -36.57 -17.49 7.81
CA HIS A 540 -36.11 -16.90 6.55
C HIS A 540 -34.63 -16.49 6.57
N GLN A 541 -33.90 -16.73 7.66
CA GLN A 541 -32.46 -16.45 7.72
C GLN A 541 -31.66 -17.16 6.61
N PRO A 542 -31.94 -18.43 6.26
CA PRO A 542 -31.21 -19.10 5.19
C PRO A 542 -31.48 -18.49 3.80
N LEU A 543 -32.68 -17.97 3.57
CA LEU A 543 -33.02 -17.28 2.32
C LEU A 543 -32.19 -16.00 2.15
N LEU A 544 -31.98 -15.25 3.24
CA LEU A 544 -31.14 -14.04 3.25
C LEU A 544 -29.66 -14.37 3.03
N ALA A 545 -29.16 -15.41 3.70
CA ALA A 545 -27.77 -15.85 3.54
C ALA A 545 -27.47 -16.19 2.08
N LEU A 546 -28.40 -16.89 1.39
CA LEU A 546 -28.26 -17.20 -0.04
C LEU A 546 -28.23 -15.93 -0.90
N ALA A 547 -29.12 -14.97 -0.63
CA ALA A 547 -29.18 -13.72 -1.38
C ALA A 547 -27.90 -12.88 -1.21
N ASP A 548 -27.37 -12.80 0.01
CA ASP A 548 -26.11 -12.09 0.30
C ASP A 548 -24.91 -12.76 -0.41
N TYR A 549 -24.86 -14.11 -0.46
CA TYR A 549 -23.80 -14.85 -1.19
C TYR A 549 -23.86 -14.61 -2.71
N LEU A 550 -25.06 -14.59 -3.29
CA LEU A 550 -25.24 -14.35 -4.72
C LEU A 550 -25.05 -12.88 -5.12
N GLY A 551 -25.19 -11.96 -4.16
CA GLY A 551 -25.03 -10.53 -4.34
C GLY A 551 -25.88 -9.99 -5.50
N ASP A 552 -25.25 -9.27 -6.42
CA ASP A 552 -25.91 -8.67 -7.58
C ASP A 552 -26.60 -9.69 -8.51
N ARG A 553 -26.19 -10.97 -8.49
CA ARG A 553 -26.80 -12.02 -9.33
C ARG A 553 -28.21 -12.38 -8.88
N CYS A 554 -28.48 -12.29 -7.57
CA CYS A 554 -29.80 -12.55 -6.99
C CYS A 554 -30.89 -11.66 -7.64
N ARG A 555 -30.54 -10.45 -8.09
CA ARG A 555 -31.46 -9.51 -8.76
C ARG A 555 -32.04 -10.06 -10.06
N ARG A 556 -31.36 -11.01 -10.71
CA ARG A 556 -31.76 -11.60 -12.00
C ARG A 556 -32.49 -12.94 -11.85
N MET A 557 -32.87 -13.35 -10.64
CA MET A 557 -33.50 -14.64 -10.35
C MET A 557 -34.97 -14.43 -9.93
N PRO A 558 -35.96 -14.52 -10.85
CA PRO A 558 -37.35 -14.15 -10.57
C PRO A 558 -37.98 -14.95 -9.43
N GLU A 559 -37.74 -16.25 -9.36
CA GLU A 559 -38.29 -17.11 -8.30
C GLU A 559 -37.70 -16.79 -6.92
N LEU A 560 -36.40 -16.51 -6.84
CA LEU A 560 -35.76 -16.08 -5.60
C LEU A 560 -36.29 -14.70 -5.17
N GLN A 561 -36.46 -13.77 -6.11
CA GLN A 561 -37.08 -12.47 -5.84
C GLN A 561 -38.55 -12.59 -5.42
N ARG A 562 -39.31 -13.54 -5.99
CA ARG A 562 -40.68 -13.87 -5.58
C ARG A 562 -40.70 -14.41 -4.16
N MET A 563 -39.83 -15.37 -3.81
CA MET A 563 -39.72 -15.89 -2.44
C MET A 563 -39.34 -14.81 -1.44
N LEU A 564 -38.40 -13.92 -1.78
CA LEU A 564 -38.05 -12.77 -0.93
C LEU A 564 -39.24 -11.82 -0.73
N GLY A 565 -40.04 -11.60 -1.79
CA GLY A 565 -41.28 -10.82 -1.73
C GLY A 565 -42.36 -11.47 -0.86
N GLU A 566 -42.59 -12.77 -1.00
CA GLU A 566 -43.58 -13.53 -0.21
C GLU A 566 -43.18 -13.65 1.26
N ALA A 567 -41.88 -13.85 1.53
CA ALA A 567 -41.35 -13.92 2.89
C ALA A 567 -41.67 -12.64 3.69
N ARG A 568 -41.87 -11.50 3.03
CA ARG A 568 -42.23 -10.24 3.69
C ARG A 568 -43.54 -10.33 4.46
N GLY A 569 -44.52 -11.06 3.94
CA GLY A 569 -45.82 -11.24 4.59
C GLY A 569 -45.83 -12.25 5.73
N ARG A 570 -44.79 -13.08 5.87
CA ARG A 570 -44.76 -14.22 6.80
C ARG A 570 -43.59 -14.20 7.79
N CYS A 571 -42.56 -13.41 7.53
CA CYS A 571 -41.37 -13.36 8.37
C CYS A 571 -41.62 -12.66 9.71
N THR A 572 -40.81 -13.02 10.70
CA THR A 572 -40.79 -12.37 12.02
C THR A 572 -40.21 -10.96 11.94
N ASP A 573 -40.57 -10.13 12.93
CA ASP A 573 -40.20 -8.71 12.96
C ASP A 573 -38.68 -8.49 13.02
N GLY A 574 -37.93 -9.42 13.63
CA GLY A 574 -36.47 -9.35 13.68
C GLY A 574 -35.78 -9.60 12.33
N VAL A 575 -36.41 -10.35 11.43
CA VAL A 575 -35.84 -10.73 10.12
C VAL A 575 -36.26 -9.76 9.02
N PHE A 576 -37.45 -9.16 9.16
CA PHE A 576 -38.04 -8.26 8.17
C PHE A 576 -37.10 -7.13 7.70
N PRO A 577 -36.33 -6.41 8.56
CA PRO A 577 -35.45 -5.33 8.11
C PRO A 577 -34.33 -5.81 7.17
N GLN A 578 -33.78 -7.00 7.43
CA GLN A 578 -32.73 -7.60 6.60
C GLN A 578 -33.30 -8.02 5.24
N LEU A 579 -34.52 -8.57 5.23
CA LEU A 579 -35.25 -8.92 4.02
C LEU A 579 -35.55 -7.72 3.14
N VAL A 580 -36.06 -6.63 3.74
CA VAL A 580 -36.31 -5.39 3.01
C VAL A 580 -35.03 -4.81 2.43
N ARG A 581 -33.91 -4.85 3.17
CA ARG A 581 -32.59 -4.42 2.66
C ARG A 581 -32.19 -5.15 1.39
N VAL A 582 -32.32 -6.47 1.36
CA VAL A 582 -32.00 -7.30 0.19
C VAL A 582 -32.98 -7.06 -0.95
N TRP A 583 -34.28 -6.98 -0.65
CA TRP A 583 -35.33 -6.81 -1.66
C TRP A 583 -35.30 -5.43 -2.34
N LEU A 584 -34.92 -4.38 -1.61
CA LEU A 584 -34.72 -3.02 -2.15
C LEU A 584 -33.32 -2.80 -2.75
N ALA A 585 -32.45 -3.82 -2.78
CA ALA A 585 -31.09 -3.68 -3.28
C ALA A 585 -31.00 -3.47 -4.80
N ASP A 586 -32.04 -3.84 -5.57
CA ASP A 586 -32.07 -3.66 -7.03
C ASP A 586 -32.37 -2.19 -7.41
N PRO A 587 -31.42 -1.48 -8.05
CA PRO A 587 -31.63 -0.11 -8.48
C PRO A 587 -32.82 0.12 -9.41
N ALA A 588 -33.19 -0.88 -10.20
CA ALA A 588 -34.20 -0.78 -11.23
C ALA A 588 -35.63 -0.82 -10.68
N THR A 589 -35.87 -1.54 -9.58
CA THR A 589 -37.21 -1.81 -9.04
C THR A 589 -37.44 -1.25 -7.63
N ARG A 590 -36.39 -0.80 -6.93
CA ARG A 590 -36.51 -0.31 -5.54
C ARG A 590 -37.48 0.85 -5.35
N ARG A 591 -37.67 1.70 -6.37
CA ARG A 591 -38.53 2.89 -6.28
C ARG A 591 -40.00 2.51 -6.24
N GLU A 592 -40.38 1.51 -7.02
CA GLU A 592 -41.73 0.97 -7.09
C GLU A 592 -41.97 0.06 -5.88
N ARG A 593 -41.02 -0.83 -5.56
CA ARG A 593 -41.10 -1.76 -4.42
C ARG A 593 -41.24 -1.04 -3.08
N VAL A 594 -40.60 0.11 -2.87
CA VAL A 594 -40.75 0.85 -1.61
C VAL A 594 -42.15 1.47 -1.48
N ALA A 595 -42.79 1.87 -2.58
CA ALA A 595 -44.16 2.35 -2.53
C ALA A 595 -45.13 1.20 -2.22
N GLU A 596 -44.97 0.07 -2.92
CA GLU A 596 -45.74 -1.16 -2.65
C GLU A 596 -45.60 -1.60 -1.17
N LEU A 597 -44.38 -1.53 -0.64
CA LEU A 597 -44.09 -1.83 0.76
C LEU A 597 -44.89 -0.94 1.72
N LEU A 598 -44.89 0.37 1.47
CA LEU A 598 -45.51 1.36 2.35
C LEU A 598 -47.04 1.43 2.21
N GLU A 599 -47.61 0.92 1.12
CA GLU A 599 -49.05 0.71 1.00
C GLU A 599 -49.52 -0.46 1.87
N GLN A 600 -48.73 -1.53 1.93
CA GLN A 600 -49.08 -2.74 2.68
C GLN A 600 -48.72 -2.64 4.17
N GLU A 601 -47.58 -2.04 4.50
CA GLU A 601 -47.11 -1.85 5.86
C GLU A 601 -46.58 -0.42 6.03
N PRO A 602 -47.47 0.55 6.30
CA PRO A 602 -47.10 1.95 6.43
C PRO A 602 -46.02 2.20 7.50
N SER A 603 -45.98 1.43 8.59
CA SER A 603 -44.99 1.62 9.66
C SER A 603 -43.56 1.20 9.26
N ALA A 604 -43.40 0.46 8.16
CA ALA A 604 -42.08 0.11 7.60
C ALA A 604 -41.26 1.33 7.18
N VAL A 605 -41.88 2.52 7.14
CA VAL A 605 -41.22 3.80 6.94
C VAL A 605 -40.08 4.04 7.94
N ALA A 606 -40.14 3.42 9.12
CA ALA A 606 -39.13 3.49 10.18
C ALA A 606 -37.87 2.66 9.91
N LEU A 607 -37.88 1.76 8.93
CA LEU A 607 -36.76 0.87 8.66
C LEU A 607 -35.63 1.60 7.93
N ALA A 608 -34.38 1.42 8.41
CA ALA A 608 -33.19 1.99 7.78
C ALA A 608 -33.12 1.81 6.24
N PRO A 609 -33.31 0.61 5.65
CA PRO A 609 -33.27 0.44 4.20
C PRO A 609 -34.39 1.20 3.45
N VAL A 610 -35.53 1.45 4.09
CA VAL A 610 -36.63 2.23 3.52
C VAL A 610 -36.29 3.71 3.57
N LEU A 611 -35.80 4.20 4.72
CA LEU A 611 -35.34 5.57 4.91
C LEU A 611 -34.27 5.98 3.90
N GLU A 612 -33.32 5.09 3.58
CA GLU A 612 -32.34 5.31 2.50
C GLU A 612 -33.01 5.62 1.16
N VAL A 613 -34.00 4.83 0.76
CA VAL A 613 -34.68 4.99 -0.54
C VAL A 613 -35.56 6.23 -0.55
N LEU A 614 -36.31 6.50 0.53
CA LEU A 614 -37.15 7.69 0.65
C LEU A 614 -36.32 8.97 0.62
N SER A 615 -35.24 9.01 1.40
CA SER A 615 -34.36 10.17 1.49
C SER A 615 -33.62 10.45 0.17
N ALA A 616 -33.26 9.42 -0.59
CA ALA A 616 -32.42 9.57 -1.78
C ALA A 616 -33.16 9.54 -3.13
N HIS A 617 -34.30 8.82 -3.23
CA HIS A 617 -34.89 8.42 -4.51
C HIS A 617 -36.41 8.64 -4.62
N ARG A 618 -37.18 8.39 -3.56
CA ARG A 618 -38.64 8.61 -3.48
C ARG A 618 -38.97 9.73 -2.50
N THR A 619 -38.43 10.91 -2.76
CA THR A 619 -38.60 12.09 -1.90
C THR A 619 -40.06 12.57 -1.84
N ASP A 620 -40.88 12.19 -2.82
CA ASP A 620 -42.33 12.41 -2.83
C ASP A 620 -43.04 11.67 -1.67
N LEU A 621 -42.51 10.53 -1.24
CA LEU A 621 -43.04 9.75 -0.12
C LEU A 621 -42.37 10.07 1.23
N LEU A 622 -41.36 10.97 1.22
CA LEU A 622 -40.62 11.34 2.43
C LEU A 622 -41.53 12.02 3.47
N ASP A 623 -42.60 12.69 3.04
CA ASP A 623 -43.56 13.36 3.91
C ASP A 623 -44.21 12.39 4.91
N ARG A 624 -44.31 11.09 4.59
CA ARG A 624 -44.76 10.05 5.53
C ARG A 624 -43.82 9.90 6.73
N VAL A 625 -42.52 10.13 6.53
CA VAL A 625 -41.48 10.12 7.57
C VAL A 625 -41.36 11.47 8.26
N LEU A 626 -41.82 12.57 7.65
CA LEU A 626 -41.69 13.91 8.23
C LEU A 626 -42.93 14.37 8.99
N ALA A 627 -44.12 13.86 8.65
CA ALA A 627 -45.39 14.25 9.25
C ALA A 627 -45.36 14.24 10.79
N ALA A 628 -46.08 15.18 11.43
CA ALA A 628 -46.17 15.29 12.89
C ALA A 628 -46.57 13.95 13.56
N ARG A 629 -47.43 13.17 12.90
CA ARG A 629 -47.75 11.79 13.28
C ARG A 629 -47.32 10.83 12.16
N PRO A 630 -46.18 10.14 12.27
CA PRO A 630 -45.82 9.09 11.32
C PRO A 630 -46.80 7.92 11.42
N PRO A 631 -46.86 7.04 10.41
CA PRO A 631 -47.65 5.81 10.49
C PRO A 631 -47.10 4.90 11.59
N TYR A 632 -47.76 4.87 12.74
CA TYR A 632 -47.48 3.90 13.80
C TYR A 632 -48.04 2.53 13.43
N GLY A 633 -47.39 1.49 13.90
CA GLY A 633 -47.74 0.11 13.62
C GLY A 633 -46.58 -0.82 13.91
N ARG A 634 -46.52 -1.93 13.19
CA ARG A 634 -45.58 -3.05 13.38
C ARG A 634 -44.14 -2.63 13.70
N PHE A 635 -43.55 -1.70 12.94
CA PHE A 635 -42.13 -1.32 13.06
C PHE A 635 -41.89 0.03 13.73
N LEU A 636 -42.95 0.75 14.10
CA LEU A 636 -42.88 2.02 14.81
C LEU A 636 -44.04 2.11 15.79
N GLN A 637 -43.79 1.82 17.06
CA GLN A 637 -44.81 1.86 18.09
C GLN A 637 -44.98 3.28 18.63
N GLU A 638 -46.19 3.64 19.04
CA GLU A 638 -46.43 4.93 19.67
C GLU A 638 -45.61 5.06 20.97
N GLY A 639 -44.98 6.22 21.18
CA GLY A 639 -44.08 6.45 22.31
C GLY A 639 -42.65 5.92 22.13
N THR A 640 -42.33 5.20 21.05
CA THR A 640 -40.93 4.82 20.74
C THR A 640 -40.17 5.94 20.04
N ALA A 641 -38.85 5.95 20.23
CA ALA A 641 -37.98 6.93 19.59
C ALA A 641 -38.09 6.83 18.07
N ARG A 642 -38.64 7.88 17.45
CA ARG A 642 -38.80 7.97 16.00
C ARG A 642 -37.43 7.94 15.31
N PRO A 643 -37.23 7.09 14.28
CA PRO A 643 -36.04 7.13 13.44
C PRO A 643 -36.09 8.32 12.48
N LEU A 644 -34.92 8.87 12.17
CA LEU A 644 -34.77 10.08 11.37
C LEU A 644 -34.37 9.75 9.92
N PRO A 645 -34.75 10.60 8.94
CA PRO A 645 -34.33 10.43 7.56
C PRO A 645 -32.82 10.64 7.37
N ARG A 646 -32.29 10.28 6.20
CA ARG A 646 -30.86 10.43 5.88
C ARG A 646 -30.54 11.86 5.49
N PHE A 647 -30.17 12.68 6.47
CA PHE A 647 -29.83 14.09 6.29
C PHE A 647 -28.68 14.33 5.29
N GLU A 648 -27.85 13.34 4.98
CA GLU A 648 -26.84 13.45 3.91
C GLU A 648 -27.43 13.62 2.51
N ARG A 649 -28.75 13.44 2.36
CA ARG A 649 -29.50 13.64 1.12
C ARG A 649 -30.42 14.87 1.18
N ALA A 650 -30.32 15.68 2.24
CA ALA A 650 -31.20 16.84 2.44
C ALA A 650 -31.13 17.88 1.33
N ASP A 651 -30.00 17.93 0.60
CA ASP A 651 -29.83 18.73 -0.62
C ASP A 651 -30.85 18.40 -1.73
N ARG A 652 -31.46 17.22 -1.67
CA ARG A 652 -32.46 16.75 -2.62
C ARG A 652 -33.88 17.09 -2.22
N TRP A 653 -34.14 17.53 -1.00
CA TRP A 653 -35.50 17.72 -0.49
C TRP A 653 -36.02 19.12 -0.84
N VAL A 654 -37.33 19.30 -0.89
CA VAL A 654 -37.95 20.64 -1.06
C VAL A 654 -37.83 21.44 0.24
N PRO A 655 -37.89 22.79 0.23
CA PRO A 655 -37.70 23.61 1.42
C PRO A 655 -38.59 23.21 2.61
N ARG A 656 -39.89 23.01 2.39
CA ARG A 656 -40.81 22.52 3.44
C ARG A 656 -40.38 21.19 4.07
N GLN A 657 -39.79 20.28 3.30
CA GLN A 657 -39.28 19.00 3.81
C GLN A 657 -37.99 19.18 4.61
N GLN A 658 -37.15 20.13 4.23
CA GLN A 658 -35.93 20.47 4.97
C GLN A 658 -36.28 21.10 6.32
N GLU A 659 -37.27 21.99 6.36
CA GLU A 659 -37.80 22.61 7.58
C GLU A 659 -38.34 21.55 8.56
N GLU A 660 -39.24 20.68 8.10
CA GLU A 660 -39.80 19.60 8.92
C GLU A 660 -38.71 18.62 9.41
N ALA A 661 -37.75 18.29 8.55
CA ALA A 661 -36.63 17.44 8.92
C ALA A 661 -35.72 18.08 9.98
N ALA A 662 -35.51 19.40 9.90
CA ALA A 662 -34.74 20.15 10.87
C ALA A 662 -35.46 20.25 12.21
N TRP A 663 -36.78 20.48 12.20
CA TRP A 663 -37.61 20.44 13.40
C TRP A 663 -37.53 19.07 14.09
N LEU A 664 -37.62 17.97 13.34
CA LEU A 664 -37.47 16.61 13.90
C LEU A 664 -36.07 16.37 14.48
N ALA A 665 -35.03 16.86 13.81
CA ALA A 665 -33.67 16.79 14.33
C ALA A 665 -33.56 17.58 15.64
N GLU A 666 -34.11 18.80 15.69
CA GLU A 666 -34.11 19.62 16.90
C GLU A 666 -34.79 18.92 18.07
N VAL A 667 -35.98 18.36 17.86
CA VAL A 667 -36.70 17.59 18.87
C VAL A 667 -35.85 16.42 19.36
N ALA A 668 -35.23 15.67 18.44
CA ALA A 668 -34.41 14.51 18.80
C ALA A 668 -33.10 14.88 19.52
N VAL A 669 -32.50 16.03 19.24
CA VAL A 669 -31.32 16.52 19.98
C VAL A 669 -31.74 17.10 21.34
N GLY A 670 -32.93 17.67 21.46
CA GLY A 670 -33.48 18.20 22.71
C GLY A 670 -34.01 17.13 23.68
N ASP A 671 -34.28 15.92 23.18
CA ASP A 671 -34.84 14.81 23.95
C ASP A 671 -33.83 14.22 24.96
N GLU A 672 -33.91 14.66 26.22
CA GLU A 672 -33.05 14.21 27.32
C GLU A 672 -33.24 12.74 27.69
N SER A 673 -34.32 12.08 27.23
CA SER A 673 -34.50 10.63 27.43
C SER A 673 -33.55 9.79 26.55
N ARG A 674 -32.98 10.39 25.49
CA ARG A 674 -31.98 9.75 24.61
C ARG A 674 -30.59 9.88 25.20
N ALA A 675 -29.75 8.88 24.93
CA ALA A 675 -28.33 8.95 25.27
C ALA A 675 -27.67 10.14 24.55
N VAL A 676 -26.78 10.86 25.25
CA VAL A 676 -26.08 12.04 24.70
C VAL A 676 -25.32 11.70 23.41
N TYR A 677 -24.80 10.48 23.29
CA TYR A 677 -24.12 10.03 22.07
C TYR A 677 -25.07 9.95 20.85
N ASP A 678 -26.30 9.47 21.04
CA ASP A 678 -27.30 9.42 19.96
C ASP A 678 -27.72 10.83 19.55
N ARG A 679 -27.94 11.72 20.53
CA ARG A 679 -28.22 13.14 20.31
C ARG A 679 -27.10 13.81 19.52
N ALA A 680 -25.83 13.50 19.83
CA ALA A 680 -24.67 13.98 19.11
C ALA A 680 -24.59 13.45 17.66
N ILE A 681 -24.94 12.19 17.40
CA ILE A 681 -25.02 11.66 16.03
C ILE A 681 -26.06 12.44 15.22
N VAL A 682 -27.26 12.62 15.78
CA VAL A 682 -28.33 13.38 15.12
C VAL A 682 -27.88 14.79 14.79
N LEU A 683 -27.30 15.50 15.76
CA LEU A 683 -26.78 16.87 15.57
C LEU A 683 -25.73 16.94 14.45
N ARG A 684 -24.81 15.98 14.41
CA ARG A 684 -23.76 15.91 13.39
C ARG A 684 -24.34 15.72 11.99
N ASP A 685 -25.34 14.86 11.85
CA ASP A 685 -25.92 14.53 10.55
C ASP A 685 -26.85 15.66 10.07
N ALA A 686 -27.61 16.26 10.99
CA ALA A 686 -28.52 17.38 10.74
C ALA A 686 -27.81 18.65 10.26
N ALA A 687 -26.50 18.82 10.56
CA ALA A 687 -25.70 19.93 10.06
C ALA A 687 -25.73 20.04 8.51
N ARG A 688 -25.99 18.93 7.80
CA ARG A 688 -26.05 18.89 6.33
C ARG A 688 -27.39 19.38 5.76
N ILE A 689 -28.40 19.58 6.60
CA ILE A 689 -29.69 20.14 6.17
C ILE A 689 -29.44 21.59 5.73
N PRO A 690 -29.75 21.95 4.47
CA PRO A 690 -29.55 23.31 3.99
C PRO A 690 -30.32 24.32 4.86
N ASP A 691 -29.72 25.48 5.09
CA ASP A 691 -30.24 26.65 5.83
C ASP A 691 -30.56 26.41 7.32
N HIS A 692 -31.31 25.36 7.68
CA HIS A 692 -31.68 25.04 9.05
C HIS A 692 -30.60 24.28 9.85
N GLY A 693 -29.80 23.44 9.19
CA GLY A 693 -28.68 22.74 9.82
C GLY A 693 -27.66 23.71 10.47
N PRO A 694 -27.23 24.78 9.77
CA PRO A 694 -26.45 25.86 10.36
C PRO A 694 -27.05 26.46 11.63
N GLU A 695 -28.35 26.76 11.65
CA GLU A 695 -29.02 27.36 12.81
C GLU A 695 -28.99 26.42 14.02
N LEU A 696 -29.28 25.14 13.79
CA LEU A 696 -29.23 24.11 14.82
C LEU A 696 -27.83 23.97 15.41
N VAL A 697 -26.81 23.94 14.54
CA VAL A 697 -25.41 23.87 14.95
C VAL A 697 -25.01 25.09 15.79
N ARG A 698 -25.38 26.32 15.39
CA ARG A 698 -25.08 27.54 16.19
C ARG A 698 -25.70 27.50 17.57
N ARG A 699 -26.93 27.00 17.68
CA ARG A 699 -27.63 26.87 18.97
C ARG A 699 -26.89 25.91 19.89
N TYR A 700 -26.56 24.71 19.41
CA TYR A 700 -25.92 23.68 20.21
C TYR A 700 -24.42 23.91 20.45
N ALA A 701 -23.74 24.74 19.64
CA ALA A 701 -22.36 25.16 19.90
C ALA A 701 -22.22 25.92 21.24
N ARG A 702 -23.32 26.49 21.76
CA ARG A 702 -23.41 27.17 23.06
C ARG A 702 -24.06 26.32 24.15
N SER A 703 -24.22 25.02 23.91
CA SER A 703 -24.81 24.11 24.90
C SER A 703 -23.94 24.01 26.15
N ALA A 704 -24.58 23.87 27.31
CA ALA A 704 -23.89 23.52 28.55
C ALA A 704 -23.35 22.07 28.54
N ASP A 705 -23.87 21.21 27.65
CA ASP A 705 -23.35 19.86 27.44
C ASP A 705 -22.13 19.92 26.50
N THR A 706 -20.96 19.61 27.06
CA THR A 706 -19.67 19.66 26.35
C THR A 706 -19.64 18.75 25.11
N LEU A 707 -20.27 17.56 25.14
CA LEU A 707 -20.26 16.64 24.00
C LEU A 707 -21.11 17.21 22.85
N LEU A 708 -22.27 17.80 23.16
CA LEU A 708 -23.11 18.44 22.14
C LEU A 708 -22.46 19.71 21.59
N ALA A 709 -21.85 20.55 22.43
CA ALA A 709 -21.13 21.74 22.00
C ALA A 709 -19.95 21.41 21.08
N GLN A 710 -19.09 20.46 21.47
CA GLN A 710 -17.98 20.00 20.63
C GLN A 710 -18.49 19.36 19.33
N THR A 711 -19.57 18.58 19.39
CA THR A 711 -20.16 17.97 18.20
C THR A 711 -20.69 19.02 17.22
N ALA A 712 -21.40 20.05 17.70
CA ALA A 712 -21.85 21.17 16.89
C ALA A 712 -20.66 21.88 16.22
N LEU A 713 -19.62 22.24 17.00
CA LEU A 713 -18.43 22.89 16.47
C LEU A 713 -17.74 22.04 15.38
N ALA A 714 -17.60 20.73 15.57
CA ALA A 714 -17.07 19.83 14.55
C ALA A 714 -18.00 19.72 13.31
N ALA A 715 -19.31 19.73 13.53
CA ALA A 715 -20.31 19.58 12.48
C ALA A 715 -20.51 20.85 11.64
N SER A 716 -20.16 22.03 12.15
CA SER A 716 -20.18 23.30 11.41
C SER A 716 -19.42 23.22 10.08
N ALA A 717 -18.29 22.50 10.06
CA ALA A 717 -17.48 22.22 8.87
C ALA A 717 -18.17 21.29 7.84
N ARG A 718 -19.35 20.74 8.15
CA ARG A 718 -20.13 19.87 7.26
C ARG A 718 -21.44 20.51 6.80
N THR A 719 -21.67 21.76 7.20
CA THR A 719 -22.83 22.54 6.75
C THR A 719 -22.73 22.90 5.27
N ALA A 720 -23.83 23.42 4.72
CA ALA A 720 -23.84 23.96 3.36
C ALA A 720 -22.93 25.20 3.21
N GLU A 721 -22.60 25.90 4.31
CA GLU A 721 -21.76 27.11 4.31
C GLU A 721 -20.67 27.08 5.39
N PRO A 722 -19.66 26.20 5.27
CA PRO A 722 -18.60 26.10 6.28
C PRO A 722 -17.86 27.43 6.53
N ALA A 723 -17.67 28.24 5.48
CA ALA A 723 -16.96 29.52 5.56
C ALA A 723 -17.64 30.52 6.50
N ALA A 724 -18.98 30.48 6.62
CA ALA A 724 -19.73 31.38 7.50
C ALA A 724 -19.45 31.12 9.00
N PHE A 725 -19.02 29.90 9.34
CA PHE A 725 -18.68 29.52 10.72
C PHE A 725 -17.25 29.85 11.11
N LEU A 726 -16.39 30.27 10.17
CA LEU A 726 -14.98 30.49 10.47
C LEU A 726 -14.76 31.48 11.64
N PRO A 727 -15.42 32.66 11.71
CA PRO A 727 -15.22 33.57 12.84
C PRO A 727 -15.63 32.96 14.18
N GLU A 728 -16.75 32.22 14.22
CA GLU A 728 -17.25 31.54 15.42
C GLU A 728 -16.28 30.45 15.88
N LEU A 729 -15.72 29.67 14.95
CA LEU A 729 -14.75 28.63 15.24
C LEU A 729 -13.43 29.21 15.78
N LEU A 730 -12.96 30.34 15.22
CA LEU A 730 -11.74 30.99 15.68
C LEU A 730 -11.92 31.69 17.05
N ALA A 731 -13.14 32.09 17.41
CA ALA A 731 -13.43 32.66 18.74
C ALA A 731 -13.16 31.66 19.88
N HIS A 732 -13.26 30.35 19.62
CA HIS A 732 -12.94 29.28 20.57
C HIS A 732 -11.44 28.95 20.67
N ALA A 733 -10.55 29.68 19.97
CA ALA A 733 -9.13 29.37 19.94
C ALA A 733 -8.43 29.48 21.31
N GLY A 734 -9.04 30.17 22.28
CA GLY A 734 -8.55 30.35 23.64
C GLY A 734 -9.10 29.37 24.68
N ASP A 735 -10.24 28.75 24.43
CA ASP A 735 -10.99 28.00 25.42
C ASP A 735 -10.81 26.47 25.27
N ASP A 736 -11.54 25.69 26.06
CA ASP A 736 -11.45 24.23 26.07
C ASP A 736 -11.99 23.54 24.82
N HIS A 737 -12.76 24.26 23.99
CA HIS A 737 -13.28 23.79 22.71
C HIS A 737 -12.29 23.98 21.55
N ALA A 738 -11.18 24.71 21.76
CA ALA A 738 -10.16 24.98 20.74
C ALA A 738 -9.72 23.73 19.94
N HIS A 739 -9.52 22.60 20.62
CA HIS A 739 -9.05 21.36 20.01
C HIS A 739 -10.05 20.73 19.03
N VAL A 740 -11.31 21.16 19.04
CA VAL A 740 -12.32 20.76 18.05
C VAL A 740 -12.58 21.87 17.05
N ALA A 741 -12.80 23.10 17.55
CA ALA A 741 -13.16 24.25 16.73
C ALA A 741 -12.06 24.62 15.73
N VAL A 742 -10.80 24.66 16.17
CA VAL A 742 -9.67 25.04 15.31
C VAL A 742 -9.39 23.99 14.24
N TYR A 743 -9.58 22.71 14.53
CA TYR A 743 -9.45 21.65 13.52
C TYR A 743 -10.61 21.67 12.51
N ALA A 744 -11.82 22.02 12.94
CA ALA A 744 -12.96 22.24 12.05
C ALA A 744 -12.75 23.47 11.15
N ALA A 745 -12.09 24.52 11.67
CA ALA A 745 -11.78 25.75 10.94
C ALA A 745 -10.97 25.50 9.67
N GLY A 746 -10.18 24.43 9.59
CA GLY A 746 -9.39 24.14 8.39
C GLY A 746 -10.22 23.88 7.13
N ARG A 747 -11.42 23.32 7.25
CA ARG A 747 -12.33 23.18 6.10
C ARG A 747 -13.08 24.49 5.82
N ALA A 748 -13.51 25.20 6.87
CA ALA A 748 -14.12 26.52 6.71
C ALA A 748 -13.18 27.48 5.96
N ALA A 749 -11.92 27.54 6.37
CA ALA A 749 -10.87 28.32 5.74
C ALA A 749 -10.62 27.97 4.26
N ALA A 750 -10.77 26.70 3.87
CA ALA A 750 -10.63 26.30 2.47
C ALA A 750 -11.70 26.92 1.56
N GLY A 751 -12.90 27.17 2.11
CA GLY A 751 -14.03 27.82 1.43
C GLY A 751 -14.10 29.33 1.63
N THR A 752 -13.27 29.92 2.50
CA THR A 752 -13.26 31.37 2.75
C THR A 752 -12.41 32.11 1.73
N ALA A 753 -12.89 33.28 1.28
CA ALA A 753 -12.16 34.19 0.41
C ALA A 753 -10.82 34.64 1.06
N PRO A 754 -9.69 34.61 0.36
CA PRO A 754 -8.38 34.84 0.97
C PRO A 754 -8.17 36.22 1.60
N ALA A 755 -8.80 37.29 1.08
CA ALA A 755 -8.77 38.60 1.76
C ALA A 755 -9.41 38.52 3.15
N ARG A 756 -10.61 37.93 3.24
CA ARG A 756 -11.32 37.75 4.51
C ARG A 756 -10.59 36.77 5.45
N LEU A 757 -10.03 35.70 4.89
CA LEU A 757 -9.26 34.73 5.67
C LEU A 757 -8.00 35.36 6.28
N ALA A 758 -7.31 36.23 5.52
CA ALA A 758 -6.12 36.92 6.00
C ALA A 758 -6.45 37.82 7.20
N GLU A 759 -7.53 38.59 7.15
CA GLU A 759 -7.98 39.42 8.28
C GLU A 759 -8.24 38.59 9.55
N LEU A 760 -8.97 37.47 9.39
CA LEU A 760 -9.34 36.60 10.51
C LEU A 760 -8.12 35.92 11.14
N LEU A 761 -7.16 35.48 10.32
CA LEU A 761 -5.94 34.82 10.79
C LEU A 761 -4.93 35.81 11.38
N ASP A 762 -4.80 37.02 10.82
CA ASP A 762 -3.92 38.07 11.37
C ASP A 762 -4.38 38.47 12.78
N GLY A 763 -5.69 38.67 12.98
CA GLY A 763 -6.25 38.94 14.30
C GLY A 763 -5.98 37.83 15.32
N LEU A 764 -6.06 36.57 14.90
CA LEU A 764 -5.78 35.43 15.77
C LEU A 764 -4.29 35.26 16.09
N LEU A 765 -3.42 35.51 15.11
CA LEU A 765 -1.97 35.38 15.25
C LEU A 765 -1.36 36.50 16.08
N GLY A 766 -1.91 37.73 16.00
CA GLY A 766 -1.48 38.90 16.76
C GLY A 766 -1.96 38.95 18.22
N GLY A 767 -2.91 38.09 18.61
CA GLY A 767 -3.36 37.98 20.00
C GLY A 767 -2.29 37.34 20.89
N SER A 768 -1.62 38.14 21.74
CA SER A 768 -0.61 37.67 22.68
C SER A 768 -1.19 37.09 23.98
N SER A 769 -2.46 37.38 24.30
CA SER A 769 -3.19 36.82 25.44
C SER A 769 -4.53 36.22 25.01
N GLY A 770 -4.99 35.18 25.72
CA GLY A 770 -6.30 34.57 25.48
C GLY A 770 -6.40 33.59 24.29
N VAL A 771 -5.28 33.21 23.65
CA VAL A 771 -5.27 32.20 22.56
C VAL A 771 -4.28 31.08 22.89
N LYS A 772 -4.70 29.81 22.71
CA LYS A 772 -3.82 28.65 22.97
C LYS A 772 -2.70 28.56 21.93
N VAL A 773 -1.50 28.14 22.37
CA VAL A 773 -0.31 27.91 21.51
C VAL A 773 -0.63 26.97 20.34
N THR A 774 -1.36 25.88 20.61
CA THR A 774 -1.79 24.92 19.58
C THR A 774 -2.69 25.56 18.52
N SER A 775 -3.57 26.48 18.92
CA SER A 775 -4.44 27.22 18.01
C SER A 775 -3.66 28.16 17.10
N ARG A 776 -2.67 28.89 17.64
CA ARG A 776 -1.77 29.76 16.85
C ARG A 776 -0.94 28.95 15.84
N LYS A 777 -0.46 27.77 16.23
CA LYS A 777 0.25 26.84 15.32
C LYS A 777 -0.63 26.40 14.16
N GLU A 778 -1.90 26.08 14.42
CA GLU A 778 -2.83 25.72 13.33
C GLU A 778 -3.18 26.93 12.46
N ALA A 779 -3.40 28.12 13.04
CA ALA A 779 -3.63 29.35 12.29
C ALA A 779 -2.46 29.67 11.32
N ALA A 780 -1.21 29.44 11.75
CA ALA A 780 -0.03 29.55 10.89
C ALA A 780 -0.07 28.53 9.74
N ARG A 781 -0.51 27.29 9.99
CA ARG A 781 -0.68 26.27 8.92
C ARG A 781 -1.76 26.67 7.92
N LEU A 782 -2.90 27.19 8.39
CA LEU A 782 -3.97 27.68 7.52
C LEU A 782 -3.50 28.88 6.68
N THR A 783 -2.69 29.75 7.26
CA THR A 783 -2.05 30.90 6.57
C THR A 783 -1.24 30.43 5.37
N VAL A 784 -0.28 29.52 5.56
CA VAL A 784 0.57 29.02 4.47
C VAL A 784 -0.21 28.18 3.46
N ARG A 785 -1.26 27.48 3.90
CA ARG A 785 -2.03 26.60 3.04
C ARG A 785 -2.98 27.34 2.09
N PHE A 786 -3.56 28.46 2.53
CA PHE A 786 -4.70 29.07 1.84
C PHE A 786 -4.48 30.53 1.41
N LEU A 787 -3.49 31.24 1.96
CA LEU A 787 -3.19 32.61 1.57
C LEU A 787 -2.11 32.68 0.47
N PRO A 788 -2.05 33.80 -0.28
CA PRO A 788 -0.93 34.09 -1.18
C PRO A 788 0.43 33.99 -0.48
N PRO A 789 1.48 33.41 -1.11
CA PRO A 789 2.78 33.20 -0.49
C PRO A 789 3.40 34.45 0.13
N HIS A 790 3.31 35.60 -0.54
CA HIS A 790 3.84 36.88 -0.03
C HIS A 790 3.11 37.33 1.25
N ARG A 791 1.77 37.19 1.31
CA ARG A 791 0.99 37.52 2.51
C ARG A 791 1.29 36.54 3.64
N ALA A 792 1.38 35.25 3.32
CA ALA A 792 1.69 34.21 4.29
C ALA A 792 3.09 34.41 4.90
N ALA A 793 4.10 34.67 4.08
CA ALA A 793 5.47 34.91 4.54
C ALA A 793 5.56 36.17 5.39
N ALA A 794 4.88 37.26 5.01
CA ALA A 794 4.82 38.49 5.82
C ALA A 794 4.16 38.25 7.19
N LEU A 795 3.07 37.48 7.25
CA LEU A 795 2.39 37.10 8.50
C LEU A 795 3.30 36.26 9.41
N LEU A 796 3.97 35.24 8.85
CA LEU A 796 4.90 34.41 9.61
C LEU A 796 6.13 35.19 10.09
N GLY A 797 6.66 36.09 9.26
CA GLY A 797 7.77 36.98 9.59
C GLY A 797 7.44 37.88 10.77
N ARG A 798 6.28 38.53 10.76
CA ARG A 798 5.81 39.34 11.91
C ARG A 798 5.63 38.49 13.16
N LEU A 799 5.01 37.32 13.02
CA LEU A 799 4.77 36.40 14.13
C LEU A 799 6.07 35.92 14.80
N ALA A 800 7.11 35.64 14.00
CA ALA A 800 8.40 35.18 14.51
C ALA A 800 9.30 36.32 15.02
N GLY A 801 9.10 37.54 14.53
CA GLY A 801 9.82 38.73 14.99
C GLY A 801 9.28 39.33 16.30
N ASP A 802 8.10 38.89 16.74
CA ASP A 802 7.52 39.29 18.01
C ASP A 802 8.24 38.58 19.18
N ALA A 803 8.90 39.36 20.03
CA ALA A 803 9.68 38.87 21.16
C ALA A 803 8.81 38.15 22.21
N ASP A 804 7.51 38.45 22.28
CA ASP A 804 6.56 37.83 23.19
C ASP A 804 5.93 36.54 22.60
N CYS A 805 6.33 36.13 21.40
CA CYS A 805 5.81 34.95 20.74
C CYS A 805 6.37 33.65 21.35
N HIS A 806 5.50 32.67 21.57
CA HIS A 806 5.88 31.41 22.21
C HIS A 806 6.83 30.58 21.29
N PRO A 807 7.91 29.98 21.82
CA PRO A 807 8.90 29.19 21.04
C PRO A 807 8.32 28.14 20.08
N ASP A 808 7.33 27.38 20.52
CA ASP A 808 6.61 26.40 19.68
C ASP A 808 5.90 27.00 18.45
N VAL A 809 5.39 28.23 18.57
CA VAL A 809 4.72 28.94 17.47
C VAL A 809 5.76 29.42 16.47
N VAL A 810 6.88 29.99 16.96
CA VAL A 810 8.04 30.36 16.14
C VAL A 810 8.58 29.14 15.39
N THR A 811 8.75 28.01 16.08
CA THR A 811 9.17 26.73 15.48
C THR A 811 8.22 26.27 14.38
N ALA A 812 6.90 26.41 14.58
CA ALA A 812 5.91 26.09 13.55
C ALA A 812 6.02 27.05 12.36
N ALA A 813 6.23 28.35 12.59
CA ALA A 813 6.45 29.33 11.53
C ALA A 813 7.70 29.01 10.70
N VAL A 814 8.82 28.66 11.36
CA VAL A 814 10.06 28.19 10.71
C VAL A 814 9.81 26.95 9.86
N SER A 815 9.07 25.98 10.39
CA SER A 815 8.70 24.77 9.65
C SER A 815 7.93 25.07 8.37
N LEU A 816 6.99 26.00 8.44
CA LEU A 816 6.12 26.37 7.33
C LEU A 816 6.81 27.27 6.30
N ALA A 817 7.74 28.13 6.73
CA ALA A 817 8.50 29.03 5.85
C ALA A 817 9.37 28.29 4.84
N ILE A 818 9.76 27.03 5.11
CA ILE A 818 10.45 26.17 4.15
C ILE A 818 9.63 25.95 2.86
N GLY A 819 8.30 26.04 2.93
CA GLY A 819 7.42 25.99 1.76
C GLY A 819 7.29 27.32 1.00
N LEU A 820 7.89 28.40 1.50
CA LEU A 820 7.73 29.78 1.01
C LEU A 820 9.07 30.42 0.57
N LEU A 821 10.07 29.62 0.23
CA LEU A 821 11.44 30.07 -0.09
C LEU A 821 11.55 31.01 -1.31
N GLU A 822 10.51 31.11 -2.13
CA GLU A 822 10.41 32.11 -3.20
C GLU A 822 10.31 33.55 -2.65
N THR A 823 9.97 33.71 -1.36
CA THR A 823 9.86 35.01 -0.70
C THR A 823 11.13 35.33 0.10
N GLY A 824 11.56 36.60 0.08
CA GLY A 824 12.74 37.03 0.84
C GLY A 824 12.52 36.96 2.35
N GLU A 825 11.29 37.21 2.80
CA GLU A 825 10.86 37.16 4.19
C GLU A 825 11.02 35.77 4.80
N ALA A 826 10.73 34.70 4.03
CA ALA A 826 10.94 33.33 4.48
C ALA A 826 12.42 33.04 4.73
N TRP A 827 13.32 33.52 3.87
CA TRP A 827 14.76 33.36 4.06
C TRP A 827 15.26 34.08 5.31
N ASN A 828 14.85 35.33 5.52
CA ASN A 828 15.23 36.09 6.71
C ASN A 828 14.81 35.37 8.00
N LEU A 829 13.62 34.78 8.01
CA LEU A 829 13.11 34.00 9.14
C LEU A 829 13.96 32.73 9.38
N LEU A 830 14.30 31.97 8.33
CA LEU A 830 15.13 30.76 8.46
C LEU A 830 16.57 31.06 8.88
N GLU A 831 17.17 32.11 8.33
CA GLU A 831 18.53 32.53 8.66
C GLU A 831 18.62 33.02 10.12
N THR A 832 17.64 33.81 10.57
CA THR A 832 17.52 34.22 11.98
C THR A 832 17.35 33.02 12.90
N ALA A 833 16.47 32.08 12.54
CA ALA A 833 16.23 30.87 13.32
C ALA A 833 17.46 29.96 13.40
N ALA A 834 18.28 29.88 12.34
CA ALA A 834 19.51 29.10 12.35
C ALA A 834 20.65 29.77 13.13
N ALA A 835 20.74 31.09 13.10
CA ALA A 835 21.80 31.84 13.76
C ALA A 835 21.58 31.98 15.28
N SER A 836 20.34 32.28 15.70
CA SER A 836 20.03 32.61 17.09
C SER A 836 18.64 32.12 17.55
N GLY A 837 18.03 31.18 16.83
CA GLY A 837 16.73 30.61 17.18
C GLY A 837 16.80 29.52 18.26
N THR A 838 15.66 28.89 18.52
CA THR A 838 15.53 27.81 19.52
C THR A 838 16.08 26.48 18.98
N GLU A 839 16.35 25.54 19.90
CA GLU A 839 16.77 24.18 19.56
C GLU A 839 15.76 23.50 18.60
N GLU A 840 14.47 23.66 18.84
CA GLU A 840 13.41 23.05 18.05
C GLU A 840 13.35 23.65 16.64
N ALA A 841 13.51 24.97 16.50
CA ALA A 841 13.54 25.66 15.22
C ALA A 841 14.74 25.22 14.37
N GLY A 842 15.94 25.16 14.96
CA GLY A 842 17.13 24.65 14.28
C GLY A 842 17.00 23.18 13.88
N ALA A 843 16.39 22.35 14.74
CA ALA A 843 16.15 20.94 14.46
C ALA A 843 15.19 20.72 13.28
N VAL A 844 14.17 21.57 13.13
CA VAL A 844 13.24 21.53 12.00
C VAL A 844 13.99 21.79 10.69
N ILE A 845 14.86 22.80 10.65
CA ILE A 845 15.64 23.16 9.46
C ILE A 845 16.56 21.99 9.07
N ALA A 846 17.28 21.42 10.05
CA ALA A 846 18.22 20.31 9.84
C ALA A 846 17.56 19.04 9.29
N GLN A 847 16.31 18.76 9.64
CA GLN A 847 15.60 17.53 9.25
C GLN A 847 14.97 17.59 7.85
N VAL A 848 15.02 18.73 7.16
CA VAL A 848 14.43 18.85 5.82
C VAL A 848 15.26 18.04 4.81
N PRO A 849 14.64 17.10 4.08
CA PRO A 849 15.35 16.35 3.05
C PRO A 849 15.55 17.20 1.78
N PRO A 850 16.67 17.03 1.04
CA PRO A 850 17.01 17.87 -0.12
C PRO A 850 15.91 17.96 -1.19
N LEU A 851 15.27 16.85 -1.56
CA LEU A 851 14.24 16.88 -2.61
C LEU A 851 12.88 17.45 -2.14
N ARG A 852 12.78 18.04 -0.95
CA ARG A 852 11.66 18.92 -0.56
C ARG A 852 11.94 20.39 -0.88
N VAL A 853 13.19 20.75 -1.17
CA VAL A 853 13.61 22.10 -1.54
C VAL A 853 13.79 22.16 -3.05
N ALA A 854 13.28 23.24 -3.67
CA ALA A 854 13.44 23.50 -5.10
C ALA A 854 14.92 23.59 -5.47
N ASP A 855 15.28 23.09 -6.64
CA ASP A 855 16.66 22.86 -7.08
C ASP A 855 17.55 24.10 -6.93
N HIS A 856 17.03 25.27 -7.31
CA HIS A 856 17.76 26.54 -7.22
C HIS A 856 17.97 27.06 -5.78
N HIS A 857 17.15 26.63 -4.81
CA HIS A 857 17.31 26.97 -3.38
C HIS A 857 18.23 26.00 -2.65
N ARG A 858 18.51 24.81 -3.21
CA ARG A 858 19.28 23.76 -2.51
C ARG A 858 20.68 24.21 -2.09
N PRO A 859 21.47 24.95 -2.89
CA PRO A 859 22.79 25.41 -2.44
C PRO A 859 22.71 26.37 -1.24
N ARG A 860 21.75 27.30 -1.24
CA ARG A 860 21.56 28.25 -0.12
C ARG A 860 21.07 27.51 1.14
N TYR A 861 20.14 26.56 0.97
CA TYR A 861 19.63 25.76 2.07
C TYR A 861 20.69 24.81 2.64
N ALA A 862 21.56 24.24 1.80
CA ALA A 862 22.66 23.39 2.24
C ALA A 862 23.64 24.16 3.14
N ARG A 863 23.96 25.42 2.82
CA ARG A 863 24.76 26.29 3.69
C ARG A 863 24.08 26.60 5.01
N LEU A 864 22.75 26.70 5.03
CA LEU A 864 21.97 26.87 6.26
C LEU A 864 22.08 25.63 7.16
N VAL A 865 22.00 24.42 6.59
CA VAL A 865 22.21 23.17 7.35
C VAL A 865 23.65 23.03 7.83
N ALA A 866 24.63 23.46 7.01
CA ALA A 866 26.03 23.49 7.39
C ALA A 866 26.29 24.44 8.58
N LEU A 867 25.67 25.62 8.60
CA LEU A 867 25.74 26.55 9.72
C LEU A 867 25.24 25.90 11.03
N LEU A 868 24.14 25.16 10.96
CA LEU A 868 23.57 24.46 12.12
C LEU A 868 24.49 23.36 12.68
N ALA A 869 25.41 22.80 11.89
CA ALA A 869 26.39 21.83 12.37
C ALA A 869 27.38 22.44 13.37
N SER A 870 27.53 23.77 13.38
CA SER A 870 28.33 24.54 14.34
C SER A 870 27.49 25.24 15.42
N SER A 871 26.21 24.87 15.56
CA SER A 871 25.33 25.45 16.58
C SER A 871 25.85 25.19 18.00
N SER A 872 25.66 26.17 18.90
CA SER A 872 25.89 26.01 20.34
C SER A 872 24.94 24.96 20.97
N HIS A 873 23.79 24.70 20.35
CA HIS A 873 22.86 23.63 20.73
C HIS A 873 23.34 22.28 20.20
N ARG A 874 23.99 21.48 21.06
CA ARG A 874 24.61 20.19 20.68
C ARG A 874 23.68 19.20 19.98
N SER A 875 22.40 19.15 20.36
CA SER A 875 21.39 18.28 19.73
C SER A 875 21.06 18.71 18.30
N VAL A 876 21.03 20.03 18.02
CA VAL A 876 20.84 20.58 16.68
C VAL A 876 22.05 20.30 15.81
N ALA A 877 23.25 20.54 16.33
CA ALA A 877 24.51 20.22 15.65
C ALA A 877 24.57 18.75 15.24
N GLY A 878 24.24 17.83 16.16
CA GLY A 878 24.18 16.39 15.87
C GLY A 878 23.16 16.01 14.80
N ARG A 879 21.96 16.63 14.81
CA ARG A 879 20.93 16.43 13.77
C ARG A 879 21.37 16.98 12.41
N ALA A 880 21.98 18.16 12.38
CA ALA A 880 22.50 18.77 11.17
C ALA A 880 23.61 17.88 10.56
N VAL A 881 24.58 17.44 11.36
CA VAL A 881 25.64 16.52 10.93
C VAL A 881 25.07 15.24 10.32
N ALA A 882 24.05 14.65 10.94
CA ALA A 882 23.39 13.45 10.41
C ALA A 882 22.65 13.69 9.07
N ALA A 883 22.17 14.92 8.82
CA ALA A 883 21.46 15.30 7.61
C ALA A 883 22.37 15.72 6.44
N LEU A 884 23.58 16.20 6.75
CA LEU A 884 24.54 16.71 5.77
C LEU A 884 24.87 15.76 4.60
N PRO A 885 24.90 14.41 4.72
CA PRO A 885 25.15 13.53 3.58
C PRO A 885 24.22 13.77 2.37
N GLY A 886 22.98 14.18 2.61
CA GLY A 886 22.05 14.54 1.53
C GLY A 886 22.32 15.91 0.90
N TRP A 887 23.03 16.79 1.61
CA TRP A 887 23.23 18.20 1.27
C TRP A 887 24.61 18.52 0.69
N VAL A 888 25.63 17.70 0.94
CA VAL A 888 27.03 17.98 0.53
C VAL A 888 27.18 18.13 -1.00
N ALA A 889 26.30 17.52 -1.80
CA ALA A 889 26.26 17.71 -3.24
C ALA A 889 26.00 19.18 -3.66
N TYR A 890 25.37 19.97 -2.79
CA TYR A 890 24.98 21.36 -3.04
C TYR A 890 25.82 22.37 -2.23
N ALA A 891 26.56 21.90 -1.21
CA ALA A 891 27.55 22.66 -0.44
C ALA A 891 28.72 21.73 -0.06
N PRO A 892 29.69 21.51 -0.96
CA PRO A 892 30.86 20.66 -0.72
C PRO A 892 31.64 20.96 0.56
N GLU A 893 31.71 22.25 0.92
CA GLU A 893 32.32 22.75 2.15
C GLU A 893 31.70 22.17 3.43
N ALA A 894 30.44 21.73 3.35
CA ALA A 894 29.72 21.14 4.47
C ALA A 894 30.19 19.72 4.84
N ALA A 895 31.10 19.11 4.07
CA ALA A 895 31.72 17.85 4.44
C ALA A 895 32.69 17.99 5.63
N ASP A 896 33.29 19.16 5.81
CA ASP A 896 34.29 19.40 6.85
C ASP A 896 33.71 19.39 8.28
N PRO A 897 32.55 20.03 8.57
CA PRO A 897 31.87 19.88 9.86
C PRO A 897 31.59 18.43 10.26
N VAL A 898 31.27 17.54 9.30
CA VAL A 898 31.05 16.12 9.57
C VAL A 898 32.36 15.42 9.97
N ARG A 899 33.46 15.71 9.27
CA ARG A 899 34.80 15.23 9.63
C ARG A 899 35.18 15.69 11.04
N LEU A 900 35.05 16.99 11.32
CA LEU A 900 35.36 17.57 12.63
C LEU A 900 34.54 16.92 13.75
N ALA A 901 33.23 16.68 13.53
CA ALA A 901 32.37 16.02 14.51
C ALA A 901 32.76 14.56 14.78
N VAL A 902 33.37 13.86 13.81
CA VAL A 902 33.93 12.52 14.01
C VAL A 902 35.24 12.59 14.80
N CYS A 903 36.12 13.53 14.46
CA CYS A 903 37.44 13.70 15.08
C CYS A 903 37.38 14.37 16.46
N ASP A 904 36.26 14.99 16.84
CA ASP A 904 36.04 15.51 18.17
C ASP A 904 35.95 14.35 19.18
N LEU A 905 37.01 14.23 20.00
CA LEU A 905 37.14 13.20 21.04
C LEU A 905 36.51 13.61 22.37
N THR A 906 35.88 14.79 22.47
CA THR A 906 35.13 15.16 23.67
C THR A 906 33.96 14.18 23.90
N PRO A 907 33.53 13.94 25.16
CA PRO A 907 32.41 13.05 25.45
C PRO A 907 31.12 13.53 24.76
N HIS A 908 30.74 12.88 23.66
CA HIS A 908 29.56 13.22 22.88
C HIS A 908 28.81 11.97 22.40
N PRO A 909 27.50 11.80 22.71
CA PRO A 909 26.75 10.62 22.30
C PRO A 909 26.49 10.53 20.78
N GLY A 910 26.67 11.63 20.03
CA GLY A 910 26.35 11.72 18.60
C GLY A 910 27.44 11.30 17.61
N TRP A 911 28.66 10.92 18.07
CA TRP A 911 29.77 10.61 17.15
C TRP A 911 29.48 9.45 16.18
N LYS A 912 28.67 8.46 16.59
CA LYS A 912 28.27 7.34 15.71
C LYS A 912 27.42 7.82 14.53
N ALA A 913 26.55 8.79 14.76
CA ALA A 913 25.75 9.41 13.70
C ALA A 913 26.65 10.23 12.77
N ALA A 914 27.62 10.95 13.31
CA ALA A 914 28.63 11.65 12.50
C ALA A 914 29.48 10.69 11.66
N ALA A 915 29.91 9.57 12.23
CA ALA A 915 30.67 8.54 11.52
C ALA A 915 29.85 7.90 10.40
N ALA A 916 28.59 7.56 10.65
CA ALA A 916 27.66 7.07 9.62
C ALA A 916 27.40 8.12 8.53
N ALA A 917 27.31 9.40 8.89
CA ALA A 917 27.19 10.50 7.94
C ALA A 917 28.45 10.62 7.05
N LEU A 918 29.64 10.54 7.65
CA LEU A 918 30.91 10.56 6.91
C LEU A 918 31.03 9.36 5.95
N GLU A 919 30.63 8.16 6.38
CA GLU A 919 30.53 6.99 5.50
C GLU A 919 29.53 7.21 4.36
N GLY A 920 28.40 7.85 4.63
CA GLY A 920 27.40 8.23 3.63
C GLY A 920 27.96 9.21 2.60
N ILE A 921 28.69 10.24 3.04
CA ILE A 921 29.34 11.21 2.15
C ILE A 921 30.40 10.53 1.29
N ALA A 922 31.28 9.73 1.90
CA ALA A 922 32.28 8.96 1.16
C ALA A 922 31.62 8.06 0.10
N GLY A 923 30.43 7.53 0.40
CA GLY A 923 29.66 6.62 -0.45
C GLY A 923 28.72 7.25 -1.45
N SER A 924 28.62 8.56 -1.47
CA SER A 924 27.64 9.30 -2.26
C SER A 924 27.90 9.29 -3.77
N GLY A 925 29.10 8.87 -4.20
CA GLY A 925 29.57 8.97 -5.58
C GLY A 925 30.04 10.38 -5.97
N LEU A 926 30.07 11.33 -5.04
CA LEU A 926 30.60 12.67 -5.26
C LEU A 926 32.11 12.65 -5.58
N PRO A 927 32.62 13.61 -6.38
CA PRO A 927 34.02 13.67 -6.73
C PRO A 927 34.92 13.88 -5.50
N HIS A 928 36.15 13.38 -5.59
CA HIS A 928 37.22 13.71 -4.64
C HIS A 928 37.47 15.24 -4.64
N PRO A 929 37.76 15.89 -3.49
CA PRO A 929 38.02 15.31 -2.15
C PRO A 929 36.77 15.12 -1.28
N VAL A 930 35.57 15.40 -1.79
CA VAL A 930 34.33 15.33 -1.01
C VAL A 930 33.93 13.87 -0.77
N GLY A 931 33.77 13.12 -1.86
CA GLY A 931 33.45 11.69 -1.82
C GLY A 931 34.70 10.81 -1.92
N GLY A 932 34.49 9.49 -1.81
CA GLY A 932 35.54 8.49 -1.88
C GLY A 932 36.31 8.31 -0.57
N GLY A 933 37.41 7.55 -0.63
CA GLY A 933 38.28 7.26 0.52
C GLY A 933 39.77 7.41 0.22
N GLU A 934 40.14 7.91 -0.96
CA GLU A 934 41.54 8.10 -1.37
C GLU A 934 42.20 9.26 -0.61
N PRO A 935 43.55 9.33 -0.58
CA PRO A 935 44.30 10.38 0.10
C PRO A 935 43.80 11.79 -0.24
N GLY A 936 43.57 12.61 0.79
CA GLY A 936 43.02 13.97 0.66
C GLY A 936 41.49 14.06 0.73
N SER A 937 40.76 12.94 0.70
CA SER A 937 39.31 12.94 0.96
C SER A 937 38.99 13.21 2.44
N GLN A 938 37.79 13.70 2.73
CA GLN A 938 37.37 13.97 4.12
C GLN A 938 37.32 12.70 4.97
N PHE A 939 36.93 11.57 4.38
CA PHE A 939 36.98 10.26 5.04
C PHE A 939 38.42 9.85 5.36
N HIS A 940 39.35 9.97 4.40
CA HIS A 940 40.76 9.67 4.62
C HIS A 940 41.37 10.56 5.70
N ARG A 941 41.11 11.87 5.67
CA ARG A 941 41.61 12.81 6.69
C ARG A 941 41.11 12.48 8.09
N ALA A 942 39.83 12.13 8.25
CA ALA A 942 39.30 11.69 9.54
C ALA A 942 40.05 10.46 10.07
N VAL A 943 40.25 9.47 9.19
CA VAL A 943 40.96 8.24 9.56
C VAL A 943 42.42 8.53 9.90
N ASP A 944 43.11 9.42 9.17
CA ASP A 944 44.48 9.83 9.48
C ASP A 944 44.60 10.51 10.84
N GLU A 945 43.70 11.45 11.13
CA GLU A 945 43.68 12.19 12.40
C GLU A 945 43.44 11.25 13.58
N LEU A 946 42.47 10.33 13.46
CA LEU A 946 42.20 9.34 14.50
C LEU A 946 43.36 8.34 14.65
N LEU A 947 43.98 7.91 13.54
CA LEU A 947 45.16 7.04 13.58
C LEU A 947 46.35 7.73 14.23
N ALA A 948 46.54 9.03 14.01
CA ALA A 948 47.61 9.78 14.64
C ALA A 948 47.48 9.78 16.17
N VAL A 949 46.25 9.93 16.69
CA VAL A 949 45.96 9.82 18.13
C VAL A 949 46.31 8.43 18.66
N VAL A 950 45.83 7.37 18.00
CA VAL A 950 46.11 5.98 18.39
C VAL A 950 47.63 5.69 18.39
N ARG A 951 48.35 6.11 17.35
CA ARG A 951 49.80 5.88 17.23
C ARG A 951 50.64 6.69 18.22
N SER A 952 50.16 7.85 18.61
CA SER A 952 50.83 8.71 19.61
C SER A 952 50.67 8.20 21.05
N GLY A 953 49.77 7.25 21.29
CA GLY A 953 49.40 6.82 22.65
C GLY A 953 48.59 7.88 23.43
N GLY A 954 48.07 8.91 22.74
CA GLY A 954 47.25 9.96 23.34
C GLY A 954 45.75 9.64 23.43
N ASP A 955 45.36 8.39 23.14
CA ASP A 955 43.98 7.93 23.30
C ASP A 955 43.76 7.53 24.77
N PRO A 956 42.80 8.13 25.49
CA PRO A 956 42.48 7.75 26.86
C PRO A 956 42.23 6.25 26.98
N GLU A 957 42.86 5.56 27.92
CA GLU A 957 42.79 4.10 28.06
C GLU A 957 42.26 3.73 29.44
N ALA A 958 41.10 3.06 29.48
CA ALA A 958 40.43 2.57 30.69
C ALA A 958 40.21 3.63 31.81
N GLU A 959 39.93 4.89 31.44
CA GLU A 959 39.52 5.92 32.40
C GLU A 959 38.05 5.74 32.82
N ALA A 960 37.66 6.34 33.95
CA ALA A 960 36.32 6.18 34.54
C ALA A 960 35.15 6.49 33.58
N GLU A 961 35.35 7.43 32.65
CA GLU A 961 34.33 7.87 31.69
C GLU A 961 34.76 7.70 30.22
N ARG A 962 36.01 7.27 29.95
CA ARG A 962 36.60 7.27 28.61
C ARG A 962 37.49 6.05 28.40
N ASP A 963 37.28 5.35 27.29
CA ASP A 963 38.11 4.21 26.91
C ASP A 963 38.28 4.13 25.39
N LEU A 964 39.49 4.38 24.94
CA LEU A 964 39.98 4.36 23.56
C LEU A 964 39.03 5.03 22.54
N PRO A 965 38.57 6.27 22.77
CA PRO A 965 37.58 6.93 21.92
C PRO A 965 38.00 7.06 20.44
N ALA A 966 39.29 7.24 20.12
CA ALA A 966 39.75 7.28 18.73
C ALA A 966 39.71 5.89 18.09
N LEU A 967 40.17 4.86 18.81
CA LEU A 967 40.11 3.48 18.36
C LEU A 967 38.66 2.98 18.15
N GLN A 968 37.73 3.34 19.04
CA GLN A 968 36.32 2.99 18.90
C GLN A 968 35.70 3.56 17.61
N ARG A 969 36.02 4.82 17.28
CA ARG A 969 35.57 5.48 16.04
C ARG A 969 36.12 4.80 14.80
N LEU A 970 37.42 4.48 14.77
CA LEU A 970 38.06 3.76 13.66
C LEU A 970 37.46 2.36 13.46
N ARG A 971 37.16 1.64 14.56
CA ARG A 971 36.48 0.34 14.50
C ARG A 971 35.06 0.46 13.93
N PHE A 972 34.32 1.50 14.32
CA PHE A 972 32.98 1.76 13.78
C PHE A 972 33.03 2.04 12.27
N LEU A 973 33.91 2.95 11.83
CA LEU A 973 34.11 3.27 10.40
C LEU A 973 34.51 2.05 9.56
N SER A 974 35.15 1.07 10.19
CA SER A 974 35.51 -0.20 9.54
C SER A 974 34.34 -1.19 9.48
N GLN A 975 33.38 -1.11 10.41
CA GLN A 975 32.24 -2.02 10.46
C GLN A 975 31.15 -1.65 9.45
N GLY A 976 30.94 -0.35 9.20
CA GLY A 976 29.85 0.18 8.35
C GLY A 976 30.03 0.00 6.84
N LEU A 977 31.23 -0.33 6.35
CA LEU A 977 31.49 -0.46 4.92
C LEU A 977 30.86 -1.74 4.31
N ALA A 978 29.77 -1.52 3.55
CA ALA A 978 29.05 -2.53 2.78
C ALA A 978 29.84 -3.08 1.57
N GLN A 979 29.34 -4.18 1.00
CA GLN A 979 30.02 -4.93 -0.07
C GLN A 979 30.22 -4.13 -1.37
N GLU A 980 29.27 -3.25 -1.68
CA GLU A 980 29.22 -2.45 -2.90
C GLU A 980 30.25 -1.30 -2.94
N HIS A 981 31.04 -1.09 -1.88
CA HIS A 981 31.95 0.04 -1.74
C HIS A 981 33.44 -0.35 -1.85
N ARG A 982 33.80 -1.08 -2.92
CA ARG A 982 35.13 -1.70 -3.11
C ARG A 982 36.30 -0.72 -3.02
N GLY A 983 36.23 0.41 -3.74
CA GLY A 983 37.33 1.39 -3.76
C GLY A 983 37.61 2.00 -2.39
N ARG A 984 36.57 2.37 -1.65
CA ARG A 984 36.68 2.91 -0.28
C ARG A 984 37.25 1.89 0.70
N ARG A 985 36.79 0.64 0.58
CA ARG A 985 37.31 -0.45 1.40
C ARG A 985 38.79 -0.67 1.14
N ALA A 986 39.20 -0.68 -0.12
CA ALA A 986 40.61 -0.82 -0.50
C ALA A 986 41.46 0.34 0.06
N ALA A 987 40.98 1.58 -0.03
CA ALA A 987 41.67 2.73 0.55
C ALA A 987 41.81 2.63 2.08
N LEU A 988 40.74 2.29 2.79
CA LEU A 988 40.80 2.08 4.25
C LEU A 988 41.73 0.92 4.63
N VAL A 989 41.71 -0.19 3.89
CA VAL A 989 42.62 -1.33 4.12
C VAL A 989 44.09 -0.93 4.00
N ARG A 990 44.44 -0.07 3.03
CA ARG A 990 45.79 0.50 2.89
C ARG A 990 46.14 1.42 4.05
N GLN A 991 45.21 2.28 4.44
CA GLN A 991 45.42 3.27 5.50
C GLN A 991 45.58 2.62 6.89
N LEU A 992 44.87 1.53 7.16
CA LEU A 992 44.98 0.73 8.38
C LEU A 992 46.21 -0.20 8.39
N ALA A 993 47.02 -0.24 7.32
CA ALA A 993 48.20 -1.09 7.27
C ALA A 993 49.23 -0.67 8.33
N GLY A 994 49.85 -1.67 8.97
CA GLY A 994 50.87 -1.45 9.99
C GLY A 994 50.36 -1.07 11.39
N GLU A 995 49.04 -0.92 11.61
CA GLU A 995 48.47 -0.56 12.92
C GLU A 995 47.97 -1.81 13.70
N PRO A 996 48.68 -2.28 14.75
CA PRO A 996 48.32 -3.51 15.44
C PRO A 996 46.94 -3.51 16.10
N ALA A 997 46.49 -2.36 16.63
CA ALA A 997 45.21 -2.23 17.34
C ALA A 997 43.97 -2.40 16.44
N LEU A 998 44.16 -2.25 15.11
CA LEU A 998 43.10 -2.31 14.09
C LEU A 998 43.23 -3.50 13.15
N ALA A 999 44.13 -4.44 13.42
CA ALA A 999 44.34 -5.61 12.56
C ALA A 999 43.07 -6.45 12.35
N THR A 1000 42.27 -6.68 13.40
CA THR A 1000 40.99 -7.40 13.29
C THR A 1000 40.01 -6.67 12.36
N ALA A 1001 39.97 -5.33 12.43
CA ALA A 1001 39.12 -4.52 11.56
C ALA A 1001 39.60 -4.56 10.11
N ARG A 1002 40.91 -4.42 9.87
CA ARG A 1002 41.54 -4.56 8.54
C ARG A 1002 41.28 -5.94 7.92
N VAL A 1003 41.41 -7.02 8.71
CA VAL A 1003 41.11 -8.38 8.28
C VAL A 1003 39.62 -8.55 7.95
N ALA A 1004 38.72 -7.99 8.74
CA ALA A 1004 37.29 -8.04 8.45
C ALA A 1004 36.93 -7.33 7.14
N LEU A 1005 37.60 -6.21 6.82
CA LEU A 1005 37.46 -5.50 5.54
C LEU A 1005 38.01 -6.33 4.37
N LEU A 1006 39.23 -6.87 4.49
CA LEU A 1006 39.83 -7.75 3.48
C LEU A 1006 38.98 -8.99 3.21
N ARG A 1007 38.43 -9.62 4.25
CA ARG A 1007 37.50 -10.76 4.13
C ARG A 1007 36.27 -10.37 3.32
N ARG A 1008 35.71 -9.17 3.56
CA ARG A 1008 34.60 -8.66 2.75
C ARG A 1008 35.04 -8.47 1.29
N SER A 1009 36.28 -8.11 1.00
CA SER A 1009 36.76 -7.97 -0.39
C SER A 1009 36.87 -9.28 -1.18
N VAL A 1010 36.80 -10.44 -0.52
CA VAL A 1010 36.74 -11.74 -1.20
C VAL A 1010 35.36 -11.94 -1.84
N ASP A 1011 35.29 -11.73 -3.15
CA ASP A 1011 34.10 -11.96 -3.98
C ASP A 1011 34.26 -13.26 -4.78
N LEU A 1012 33.51 -14.31 -4.41
CA LEU A 1012 33.57 -15.61 -5.07
C LEU A 1012 32.88 -15.62 -6.46
N ARG A 1013 32.40 -14.47 -6.94
CA ARG A 1013 31.97 -14.27 -8.34
C ARG A 1013 33.04 -13.62 -9.21
N ALA A 1014 34.16 -13.19 -8.63
CA ALA A 1014 35.23 -12.54 -9.39
C ALA A 1014 36.02 -13.55 -10.22
N GLU A 1015 36.57 -13.09 -11.34
CA GLU A 1015 37.50 -13.84 -12.16
C GLU A 1015 38.75 -14.26 -11.36
N LEU A 1016 39.37 -15.36 -11.77
CA LEU A 1016 40.47 -16.01 -11.04
C LEU A 1016 41.59 -15.04 -10.58
N PRO A 1017 42.11 -14.11 -11.41
CA PRO A 1017 43.18 -13.20 -10.98
C PRO A 1017 42.76 -12.28 -9.84
N ALA A 1018 41.52 -11.76 -9.88
CA ALA A 1018 41.01 -10.84 -8.88
C ALA A 1018 40.66 -11.55 -7.56
N LEU A 1019 40.07 -12.75 -7.65
CA LEU A 1019 39.81 -13.59 -6.48
C LEU A 1019 41.11 -13.99 -5.78
N ARG A 1020 42.13 -14.40 -6.55
CA ARG A 1020 43.44 -14.77 -6.01
C ARG A 1020 44.12 -13.61 -5.30
N ALA A 1021 44.18 -12.44 -5.93
CA ALA A 1021 44.75 -11.24 -5.30
C ALA A 1021 44.06 -10.89 -3.97
N ALA A 1022 42.73 -10.97 -3.91
CA ALA A 1022 41.99 -10.69 -2.67
C ALA A 1022 42.26 -11.71 -1.56
N LEU A 1023 42.46 -12.99 -1.91
CA LEU A 1023 42.82 -14.05 -0.97
C LEU A 1023 44.27 -13.91 -0.49
N ASP A 1024 45.20 -13.55 -1.38
CA ASP A 1024 46.61 -13.33 -1.05
C ASP A 1024 46.76 -12.12 -0.10
N ASP A 1025 46.05 -11.02 -0.36
CA ASP A 1025 45.99 -9.86 0.54
C ASP A 1025 45.44 -10.24 1.92
N LEU A 1026 44.42 -11.11 1.96
CA LEU A 1026 43.85 -11.61 3.21
C LEU A 1026 44.85 -12.49 3.96
N VAL A 1027 45.59 -13.36 3.27
CA VAL A 1027 46.64 -14.19 3.86
C VAL A 1027 47.73 -13.32 4.48
N ALA A 1028 48.26 -12.35 3.73
CA ALA A 1028 49.32 -11.45 4.18
C ALA A 1028 48.93 -10.67 5.45
N ALA A 1029 47.64 -10.34 5.62
CA ALA A 1029 47.16 -9.64 6.80
C ALA A 1029 47.18 -10.45 8.12
N HIS A 1030 47.44 -11.76 8.06
CA HIS A 1030 47.50 -12.66 9.22
C HIS A 1030 48.92 -13.09 9.61
N GLU A 1031 49.96 -12.51 9.00
CA GLU A 1031 51.34 -12.79 9.36
C GLU A 1031 51.55 -12.62 10.88
N GLY A 1032 52.01 -13.68 11.55
CA GLY A 1032 52.20 -13.72 13.02
C GLY A 1032 50.92 -13.77 13.87
N ARG A 1033 49.72 -14.00 13.30
CA ARG A 1033 48.42 -13.93 14.02
C ARG A 1033 47.53 -15.18 13.83
N PRO A 1034 47.94 -16.36 14.32
CA PRO A 1034 47.24 -17.63 14.06
C PRO A 1034 45.80 -17.68 14.59
N GLY A 1035 45.52 -17.15 15.80
CA GLY A 1035 44.16 -17.16 16.36
C GLY A 1035 43.14 -16.33 15.56
N LEU A 1036 43.58 -15.21 14.97
CA LEU A 1036 42.75 -14.39 14.09
C LEU A 1036 42.45 -15.12 12.78
N ALA A 1037 43.41 -15.89 12.25
CA ALA A 1037 43.22 -16.66 11.01
C ALA A 1037 42.12 -17.72 11.16
N VAL A 1038 42.03 -18.40 12.30
CA VAL A 1038 40.94 -19.35 12.59
C VAL A 1038 39.58 -18.67 12.61
N SER A 1039 39.46 -17.51 13.27
CA SER A 1039 38.22 -16.72 13.28
C SER A 1039 37.80 -16.27 11.87
N THR A 1040 38.76 -15.80 11.08
CA THR A 1040 38.54 -15.42 9.67
C THR A 1040 38.09 -16.60 8.82
N ALA A 1041 38.70 -17.78 9.00
CA ALA A 1041 38.31 -19.01 8.32
C ALA A 1041 36.84 -19.38 8.65
N ASN A 1042 36.44 -19.33 9.92
CA ASN A 1042 35.05 -19.55 10.33
C ASN A 1042 34.10 -18.51 9.70
N ALA A 1043 34.47 -17.23 9.70
CA ALA A 1043 33.66 -16.17 9.09
C ALA A 1043 33.56 -16.30 7.56
N LEU A 1044 34.60 -16.80 6.88
CA LEU A 1044 34.57 -17.15 5.45
C LEU A 1044 33.63 -18.34 5.20
N ARG A 1045 33.68 -19.36 6.07
CA ARG A 1045 32.79 -20.51 5.99
C ARG A 1045 31.33 -20.06 6.13
N ASP A 1046 30.99 -19.41 7.24
CA ASP A 1046 29.63 -19.08 7.63
C ASP A 1046 28.98 -18.05 6.68
N GLY A 1047 29.77 -17.06 6.23
CA GLY A 1047 29.30 -16.01 5.31
C GLY A 1047 29.00 -16.48 3.88
N ASN A 1048 29.38 -17.72 3.54
CA ASN A 1048 29.20 -18.31 2.21
C ASN A 1048 28.35 -19.59 2.21
N LEU A 1049 27.82 -20.01 3.38
CA LEU A 1049 26.96 -21.19 3.52
C LEU A 1049 25.66 -21.09 2.70
N HIS A 1050 25.12 -19.87 2.52
CA HIS A 1050 23.84 -19.62 1.85
C HIS A 1050 23.96 -18.49 0.82
N GLY A 1051 23.08 -18.49 -0.19
CA GLY A 1051 22.95 -17.39 -1.17
C GLY A 1051 23.70 -17.58 -2.49
N ASP A 1052 23.55 -16.62 -3.39
CA ASP A 1052 24.00 -16.60 -4.80
C ASP A 1052 25.45 -16.14 -4.98
N ARG A 1053 26.27 -16.17 -3.91
CA ARG A 1053 27.61 -15.57 -3.83
C ARG A 1053 28.71 -16.26 -4.63
N VAL A 1054 28.42 -17.36 -5.30
CA VAL A 1054 29.42 -18.16 -6.03
C VAL A 1054 29.18 -17.99 -7.52
N GLY A 1055 30.21 -17.59 -8.25
CA GLY A 1055 30.22 -17.56 -9.71
C GLY A 1055 30.48 -18.97 -10.26
N ASP A 1056 31.48 -19.10 -11.13
CA ASP A 1056 31.96 -20.39 -11.61
C ASP A 1056 32.69 -21.17 -10.49
N PRO A 1057 32.19 -22.35 -10.05
CA PRO A 1057 32.87 -23.17 -9.04
C PRO A 1057 34.31 -23.56 -9.42
N GLU A 1058 34.64 -23.68 -10.71
CA GLU A 1058 35.99 -24.02 -11.18
C GLU A 1058 36.99 -22.88 -10.91
N VAL A 1059 36.55 -21.63 -11.09
CA VAL A 1059 37.35 -20.45 -10.75
C VAL A 1059 37.68 -20.44 -9.26
N VAL A 1060 36.68 -20.73 -8.41
CA VAL A 1060 36.91 -20.78 -6.96
C VAL A 1060 37.78 -21.98 -6.58
N LEU A 1061 37.56 -23.15 -7.17
CA LEU A 1061 38.37 -24.34 -6.94
C LEU A 1061 39.85 -24.09 -7.28
N ALA A 1062 40.13 -23.43 -8.41
CA ALA A 1062 41.49 -23.07 -8.82
C ALA A 1062 42.15 -22.11 -7.81
N ALA A 1063 41.42 -21.12 -7.30
CA ALA A 1063 41.92 -20.19 -6.28
C ALA A 1063 42.19 -20.89 -4.94
N VAL A 1064 41.26 -21.72 -4.46
CA VAL A 1064 41.39 -22.47 -3.20
C VAL A 1064 42.50 -23.53 -3.31
N GLY A 1065 42.66 -24.16 -4.48
CA GLY A 1065 43.75 -25.09 -4.76
C GLY A 1065 45.14 -24.44 -4.80
N ALA A 1066 45.24 -23.13 -5.10
CA ALA A 1066 46.48 -22.39 -4.94
C ALA A 1066 46.83 -22.20 -3.46
N LEU A 1067 45.85 -21.79 -2.64
CA LEU A 1067 46.02 -21.65 -1.18
C LEU A 1067 46.44 -22.97 -0.50
N ALA A 1068 45.87 -24.09 -0.93
CA ALA A 1068 46.21 -25.40 -0.39
C ALA A 1068 47.63 -25.88 -0.74
N ARG A 1069 48.21 -25.38 -1.85
CA ARG A 1069 49.56 -25.75 -2.31
C ARG A 1069 50.68 -24.90 -1.71
N ASP A 1070 50.34 -23.72 -1.17
CA ASP A 1070 51.30 -22.83 -0.51
C ASP A 1070 51.99 -23.50 0.69
N GLY A 1071 51.27 -24.38 1.40
CA GLY A 1071 51.82 -25.20 2.48
C GLY A 1071 51.91 -24.51 3.84
N ALA A 1072 51.70 -23.18 3.90
CA ALA A 1072 51.62 -22.45 5.15
C ALA A 1072 50.26 -22.61 5.86
N ARG A 1073 50.26 -22.39 7.18
CA ARG A 1073 49.09 -22.57 8.05
C ARG A 1073 47.89 -21.72 7.65
N VAL A 1074 48.09 -20.42 7.42
CA VAL A 1074 47.00 -19.47 7.16
C VAL A 1074 46.30 -19.74 5.81
N PRO A 1075 47.02 -19.86 4.68
CA PRO A 1075 46.43 -20.30 3.41
C PRO A 1075 45.69 -21.63 3.53
N GLY A 1076 46.28 -22.60 4.24
CA GLY A 1076 45.65 -23.90 4.49
C GLY A 1076 44.33 -23.80 5.24
N MET A 1077 44.22 -22.96 6.28
CA MET A 1077 42.97 -22.76 7.03
C MET A 1077 41.86 -22.12 6.19
N PHE A 1078 42.19 -21.15 5.34
CA PHE A 1078 41.21 -20.56 4.41
C PHE A 1078 40.80 -21.55 3.33
N ALA A 1079 41.75 -22.35 2.84
CA ALA A 1079 41.48 -23.41 1.89
C ALA A 1079 40.50 -24.44 2.48
N VAL A 1080 40.67 -24.85 3.74
CA VAL A 1080 39.74 -25.75 4.45
C VAL A 1080 38.35 -25.13 4.57
N ALA A 1081 38.25 -23.86 5.01
CA ALA A 1081 36.95 -23.20 5.18
C ALA A 1081 36.15 -23.11 3.88
N LEU A 1082 36.78 -22.67 2.80
CA LEU A 1082 36.13 -22.56 1.48
C LEU A 1082 35.82 -23.94 0.89
N THR A 1083 36.72 -24.93 1.05
CA THR A 1083 36.50 -26.32 0.63
C THR A 1083 35.33 -26.96 1.38
N ALA A 1084 35.22 -26.75 2.70
CA ALA A 1084 34.12 -27.29 3.50
C ALA A 1084 32.77 -26.66 3.11
N THR A 1085 32.74 -25.34 2.90
CA THR A 1085 31.51 -24.64 2.49
C THR A 1085 31.08 -25.01 1.08
N LEU A 1086 31.98 -24.91 0.10
CA LEU A 1086 31.64 -25.17 -1.30
C LEU A 1086 31.48 -26.66 -1.58
N GLY A 1087 32.29 -27.51 -0.95
CA GLY A 1087 32.10 -28.95 -0.97
C GLY A 1087 30.71 -29.33 -0.47
N ARG A 1088 30.25 -28.78 0.67
CA ARG A 1088 28.89 -29.01 1.16
C ARG A 1088 27.82 -28.48 0.21
N ARG A 1089 27.98 -27.25 -0.30
CA ARG A 1089 27.02 -26.61 -1.22
C ARG A 1089 26.90 -27.31 -2.56
N LEU A 1090 27.97 -27.93 -3.06
CA LEU A 1090 28.03 -28.57 -4.37
C LEU A 1090 27.83 -30.10 -4.31
N GLY A 1091 27.54 -30.66 -3.12
CA GLY A 1091 27.37 -32.12 -2.98
C GLY A 1091 28.69 -32.93 -3.05
N TRP A 1092 29.81 -32.30 -2.70
CA TRP A 1092 31.16 -32.86 -2.69
C TRP A 1092 31.58 -33.51 -4.02
N PRO A 1093 31.81 -32.76 -5.10
CA PRO A 1093 32.36 -33.31 -6.34
C PRO A 1093 33.77 -33.93 -6.17
N PRO A 1094 34.22 -34.83 -7.07
CA PRO A 1094 35.51 -35.53 -6.96
C PRO A 1094 36.72 -34.61 -6.76
N GLU A 1095 36.76 -33.48 -7.45
CA GLU A 1095 37.80 -32.47 -7.41
C GLU A 1095 37.87 -31.76 -6.04
N TRP A 1096 36.72 -31.42 -5.46
CA TRP A 1096 36.63 -30.89 -4.08
C TRP A 1096 37.00 -31.93 -3.02
N ARG A 1097 36.63 -33.21 -3.24
CA ARG A 1097 37.08 -34.33 -2.37
C ARG A 1097 38.59 -34.55 -2.47
N ALA A 1098 39.17 -34.40 -3.65
CA ALA A 1098 40.62 -34.51 -3.85
C ALA A 1098 41.36 -33.39 -3.13
N LEU A 1099 40.85 -32.16 -3.22
CA LEU A 1099 41.37 -31.01 -2.47
C LEU A 1099 41.29 -31.23 -0.96
N LEU A 1100 40.15 -31.70 -0.44
CA LEU A 1100 40.00 -32.03 0.98
C LEU A 1100 40.96 -33.14 1.43
N ARG A 1101 41.17 -34.18 0.60
CA ARG A 1101 42.16 -35.24 0.88
C ARG A 1101 43.58 -34.68 0.97
N GLY A 1102 43.93 -33.71 0.13
CA GLY A 1102 45.18 -32.97 0.22
C GLY A 1102 45.30 -32.21 1.53
N LEU A 1103 44.26 -31.45 1.91
CA LEU A 1103 44.23 -30.66 3.15
C LEU A 1103 44.27 -31.54 4.43
N ARG A 1104 43.68 -32.73 4.42
CA ARG A 1104 43.80 -33.71 5.54
C ARG A 1104 45.21 -34.27 5.70
N ARG A 1105 46.06 -34.17 4.67
CA ARG A 1105 47.47 -34.58 4.67
C ARG A 1105 48.42 -33.38 4.70
N HIS A 1106 47.90 -32.19 4.99
CA HIS A 1106 48.69 -30.97 5.02
C HIS A 1106 49.81 -31.05 6.07
N ALA A 1107 50.95 -30.38 5.82
CA ALA A 1107 52.10 -30.44 6.72
C ALA A 1107 51.77 -29.85 8.11
N GLU A 1108 51.02 -28.73 8.12
CA GLU A 1108 50.54 -28.07 9.34
C GLU A 1108 49.44 -28.87 10.07
N PRO A 1109 49.64 -29.23 11.36
CA PRO A 1109 48.67 -30.01 12.14
C PRO A 1109 47.28 -29.35 12.25
N GLU A 1110 47.22 -28.04 12.51
CA GLU A 1110 45.94 -27.33 12.69
C GLU A 1110 45.07 -27.34 11.42
N VAL A 1111 45.70 -27.31 10.23
CA VAL A 1111 44.99 -27.42 8.95
C VAL A 1111 44.42 -28.84 8.77
N ARG A 1112 45.18 -29.87 9.16
CA ARG A 1112 44.68 -31.26 9.14
C ARG A 1112 43.49 -31.43 10.07
N ASP A 1113 43.61 -30.94 11.30
CA ASP A 1113 42.54 -31.07 12.30
C ASP A 1113 41.26 -30.37 11.83
N ALA A 1114 41.38 -29.15 11.30
CA ALA A 1114 40.25 -28.43 10.71
C ALA A 1114 39.66 -29.16 9.48
N ALA A 1115 40.50 -29.76 8.63
CA ALA A 1115 40.06 -30.55 7.48
C ALA A 1115 39.40 -31.89 7.87
N LEU A 1116 39.74 -32.44 9.03
CA LEU A 1116 39.12 -33.65 9.59
C LEU A 1116 37.71 -33.37 10.14
N VAL A 1117 37.47 -32.16 10.67
CA VAL A 1117 36.13 -31.71 11.07
C VAL A 1117 35.18 -31.56 9.88
N ALA A 1118 35.71 -31.29 8.68
CA ALA A 1118 34.91 -31.24 7.47
C ALA A 1118 34.49 -32.66 7.02
N VAL A 1119 33.24 -33.01 7.32
CA VAL A 1119 32.64 -34.31 6.98
C VAL A 1119 31.98 -34.24 5.61
N THR A 1120 32.35 -35.18 4.72
CA THR A 1120 31.77 -35.29 3.38
C THR A 1120 30.48 -36.12 3.36
N HIS A 1121 30.31 -36.98 4.37
CA HIS A 1121 29.18 -37.87 4.56
C HIS A 1121 29.09 -38.20 6.06
N HIS A 1122 27.93 -37.96 6.69
CA HIS A 1122 27.70 -38.35 8.08
C HIS A 1122 27.32 -39.84 8.10
N GLU A 1123 28.04 -40.64 8.89
CA GLU A 1123 27.70 -42.05 9.15
C GLU A 1123 26.53 -42.19 10.10
#